data_AF-A0AAJ6DGT5-F1
#
_entry.id   AF-A0AAJ6DGT5-F1
#
_cell.length_a   1.000
_cell.length_b   1.000
_cell.length_c   1.000
_cell.angle_alpha   90.00
_cell.angle_beta   90.00
_cell.angle_gamma   90.00
#
_symmetry.space_group_name_H-M   'P 1'
#
loop_
_entity.id
_entity.type
_entity.pdbx_description
1 polymer ?
#
loop_
_entity_poly.entity_id
_entity_poly.type
_entity_poly.pdbx_seq_one_letter_code
_entity_poly.pdbx_strand_id
1 'polypeptide(L)'
;MTGFSRRGFIRAAGVGSAALALPLAGAAGVARAGTGAEEAGPTALRGAVHASGDWEVTATVLGWSFGGSLGSAATGIATRTGSDAVGAYRETTFTFASGARKGGIRVYDAASCVVFTDTRVRAGANSGPFPTFTRYPKLGHQLSHRECFGKFQFNSFASAADSPWVYFDDSGNAFLLSAASQFQDTRTTQAADGSIAVGVIDTVATLPAGYTRKTILSVKAGIGATHRAWGTALTRLAGKTPPANDTGVILDTLGYWTDNGADYYYKFDESKGYAGTLLAVRDEWAAQKIPMGYMQLDSWWYPKGPDGKWDALDNGTSVYEAEKTLFPDGLAAFRKELGKPLVTHARWMDESSPYHGRYDFSNNVVIDPEFWQGVMKYLREGGVTVFEQDWLCTKAKPADTNLTDADAFFDHMARYSAAEGIDLQYCMALPRDYLQTTRYPHLTTIRVSDDRFDRPKWDMFLYDSQLAGALGVWPWVDVFLSGETNNLLLANLSAGPVGVGDALGKVSAANLAKVARPDGVLVKPDVPIVPTDATYVGEAAGKLPAMVASTHVAHATGLTYRYVFAYARQFREPQRLYQAEDATLSGAVAGTDQSGYTGSGFADFQNPDGDYVEWTVQAPAAGTYTLQFRYANASFTDRPLAVSVNGAAARTLSFPSTGWWNAWSVVGLTATLAEGANTVRATVTGASGGNIDWLGVTQGTVPTGMSQSVSFSLASLGVGGPAYVYDYYAGSGTRVAAGGSVEATVGDGTYWVVAPVGPSGIAFLGDAGKFVGHGRKRVVHLGDDGAVHATLAFAAGEGPVTLHGHAPRKPAVTATGGRVGTVTHDTASGLFTVSVSVSGTGRKAVVTVAP
;
A
#
# COMPACT_ATOMS: atom_id res chain seq x y z
N MET A 1 -6.76 39.20 39.73
CA MET A 1 -5.98 40.45 39.87
C MET A 1 -4.52 40.15 39.51
N THR A 2 -3.76 41.15 39.03
CA THR A 2 -2.27 41.25 39.04
C THR A 2 -1.42 39.98 38.87
N GLY A 3 -0.67 39.90 37.77
CA GLY A 3 0.37 38.88 37.53
C GLY A 3 1.78 39.28 38.00
N PHE A 4 2.79 39.10 37.14
CA PHE A 4 4.26 39.17 37.38
C PHE A 4 4.88 37.94 38.11
N SER A 5 6.19 37.67 38.01
CA SER A 5 7.13 37.77 36.86
C SER A 5 8.45 37.04 37.17
N ARG A 6 9.22 36.76 36.11
CA ARG A 6 10.50 36.04 36.05
C ARG A 6 11.68 36.64 36.87
N ARG A 7 12.58 35.72 37.28
CA ARG A 7 14.07 35.80 37.37
C ARG A 7 14.75 36.62 38.49
N GLY A 8 15.41 35.88 39.40
CA GLY A 8 16.86 35.58 39.26
C GLY A 8 17.85 36.28 40.21
N PHE A 9 18.85 35.53 40.68
CA PHE A 9 20.07 36.05 41.34
C PHE A 9 21.27 35.09 41.14
N ILE A 10 22.50 35.62 41.17
CA ILE A 10 23.79 34.91 40.93
C ILE A 10 24.88 35.50 41.84
N ARG A 11 25.85 34.68 42.31
CA ARG A 11 27.24 34.94 42.85
C ARG A 11 27.50 34.17 44.18
N ALA A 12 28.71 33.82 44.63
CA ALA A 12 30.08 33.62 44.06
C ALA A 12 31.05 33.27 45.23
N ALA A 13 32.28 32.72 45.10
CA ALA A 13 32.97 31.91 44.06
C ALA A 13 34.33 31.37 44.60
N GLY A 14 34.81 30.22 44.11
CA GLY A 14 36.21 29.73 44.26
C GLY A 14 36.51 28.88 45.52
N VAL A 15 37.60 28.10 45.64
CA VAL A 15 38.75 27.73 44.77
C VAL A 15 39.26 26.34 45.29
N GLY A 16 39.85 25.37 44.56
CA GLY A 16 40.24 25.21 43.14
C GLY A 16 41.07 23.92 42.94
N SER A 17 42.08 23.95 42.05
CA SER A 17 43.22 23.00 41.91
C SER A 17 42.96 21.49 41.58
N ALA A 18 42.59 21.25 40.32
CA ALA A 18 43.21 20.27 39.39
C ALA A 18 43.53 18.81 39.80
N ALA A 19 42.80 17.87 39.20
CA ALA A 19 43.31 16.56 38.75
C ALA A 19 42.59 16.14 37.43
N LEU A 20 43.19 15.21 36.68
CA LEU A 20 42.89 14.82 35.28
C LEU A 20 41.42 14.89 34.83
N ALA A 21 41.17 15.60 33.72
CA ALA A 21 39.93 15.50 32.96
C ALA A 21 39.95 14.27 32.04
N LEU A 22 39.24 13.20 32.43
CA LEU A 22 38.83 12.14 31.51
C LEU A 22 37.53 12.58 30.79
N PRO A 23 37.42 12.46 29.46
CA PRO A 23 36.18 12.75 28.75
C PRO A 23 35.13 11.68 29.08
N LEU A 24 34.03 12.07 29.71
CA LEU A 24 32.85 11.23 29.90
C LEU A 24 32.18 10.97 28.55
N ALA A 25 32.56 9.87 27.93
CA ALA A 25 32.02 9.43 26.64
C ALA A 25 30.62 8.83 26.78
N GLY A 26 29.78 9.05 25.76
CA GLY A 26 28.75 8.07 25.39
C GLY A 26 27.49 8.04 26.25
N ALA A 27 26.70 9.11 26.24
CA ALA A 27 25.25 8.94 26.28
C ALA A 27 24.79 8.29 24.95
N ALA A 28 25.03 6.99 24.79
CA ALA A 28 24.36 6.21 23.75
C ALA A 28 22.87 6.23 24.05
N GLY A 29 21.98 6.52 23.11
CA GLY A 29 22.13 6.42 21.67
C GLY A 29 21.05 5.48 21.20
N VAL A 30 19.90 6.02 20.79
CA VAL A 30 18.74 5.23 20.39
C VAL A 30 19.15 4.35 19.22
N ALA A 31 19.25 3.05 19.46
CA ALA A 31 19.70 2.09 18.46
C ALA A 31 18.72 2.11 17.28
N ARG A 32 19.18 2.59 16.12
CA ARG A 32 18.48 2.35 14.85
C ARG A 32 18.38 0.84 14.69
N ALA A 33 17.15 0.33 14.62
CA ALA A 33 16.91 -1.06 14.29
C ALA A 33 17.41 -1.31 12.86
N GLY A 34 18.56 -1.97 12.72
CA GLY A 34 19.04 -2.47 11.44
C GLY A 34 18.07 -3.53 10.95
N THR A 35 17.43 -3.31 9.81
CA THR A 35 16.43 -4.23 9.25
C THR A 35 17.08 -5.56 8.92
N GLY A 36 16.64 -6.64 9.58
CA GLY A 36 17.24 -7.97 9.48
C GLY A 36 17.02 -8.67 8.13
N ALA A 37 17.81 -8.28 7.15
CA ALA A 37 18.32 -9.07 6.04
C ALA A 37 19.70 -8.48 5.70
N GLU A 38 20.67 -9.26 5.23
CA GLU A 38 21.98 -8.69 4.88
C GLU A 38 21.80 -7.68 3.73
N GLU A 39 22.02 -6.39 4.01
CA GLU A 39 22.14 -5.40 2.95
C GLU A 39 23.38 -5.74 2.13
N ALA A 40 23.16 -6.26 0.93
CA ALA A 40 24.21 -6.36 -0.09
C ALA A 40 24.98 -5.03 -0.12
N GLY A 41 26.30 -5.11 -0.01
CA GLY A 41 27.17 -3.97 0.32
C GLY A 41 27.09 -2.78 -0.65
N PRO A 42 27.86 -1.70 -0.38
CA PRO A 42 27.95 -0.56 -1.30
C PRO A 42 28.24 -1.05 -2.73
N THR A 43 27.51 -0.52 -3.71
CA THR A 43 27.50 -1.03 -5.10
C THR A 43 28.82 -0.74 -5.86
N ALA A 44 29.82 -0.20 -5.15
CA ALA A 44 31.08 0.33 -5.65
C ALA A 44 30.85 1.44 -6.70
N LEU A 45 29.97 2.38 -6.36
CA LEU A 45 29.59 3.49 -7.22
C LEU A 45 30.73 4.50 -7.40
N ARG A 46 30.99 4.86 -8.65
CA ARG A 46 31.96 5.91 -9.04
C ARG A 46 31.37 6.78 -10.13
N GLY A 47 31.80 8.04 -10.20
CA GLY A 47 31.32 9.02 -11.18
C GLY A 47 32.44 9.93 -11.70
N ALA A 48 32.42 10.21 -13.00
CA ALA A 48 33.42 10.99 -13.72
C ALA A 48 32.78 11.92 -14.77
N VAL A 49 33.47 13.01 -15.07
CA VAL A 49 33.14 13.97 -16.15
C VAL A 49 34.45 14.35 -16.84
N HIS A 50 34.46 14.32 -18.16
CA HIS A 50 35.63 14.56 -19.00
C HIS A 50 35.52 15.93 -19.71
N ALA A 51 36.66 16.52 -20.08
CA ALA A 51 36.70 17.83 -20.74
C ALA A 51 35.96 17.87 -22.09
N SER A 52 35.81 16.73 -22.77
CA SER A 52 34.99 16.57 -23.98
C SER A 52 33.50 16.88 -23.75
N GLY A 53 33.02 16.81 -22.51
CA GLY A 53 31.60 16.81 -22.18
C GLY A 53 31.04 15.41 -21.89
N ASP A 54 31.82 14.35 -22.04
CA ASP A 54 31.36 12.99 -21.74
C ASP A 54 31.39 12.73 -20.23
N TRP A 55 30.43 11.94 -19.74
CA TRP A 55 30.32 11.60 -18.33
C TRP A 55 29.92 10.14 -18.15
N GLU A 56 30.35 9.56 -17.02
CA GLU A 56 30.12 8.16 -16.68
C GLU A 56 29.82 7.99 -15.19
N VAL A 57 28.96 7.03 -14.89
CA VAL A 57 28.75 6.44 -13.56
C VAL A 57 28.91 4.93 -13.69
N THR A 58 29.75 4.31 -12.87
CA THR A 58 29.93 2.85 -12.82
C THR A 58 29.46 2.29 -11.49
N ALA A 59 28.93 1.07 -11.50
CA ALA A 59 28.52 0.28 -10.35
C ALA A 59 29.24 -1.08 -10.40
N THR A 60 30.47 -1.12 -9.90
CA THR A 60 31.40 -2.23 -10.19
C THR A 60 30.91 -3.59 -9.67
N VAL A 61 30.12 -3.63 -8.58
CA VAL A 61 29.59 -4.87 -8.02
C VAL A 61 28.63 -5.59 -8.98
N LEU A 62 27.89 -4.84 -9.81
CA LEU A 62 26.98 -5.41 -10.83
C LEU A 62 27.61 -5.44 -12.24
N GLY A 63 28.85 -4.97 -12.40
CA GLY A 63 29.48 -4.82 -13.71
C GLY A 63 28.83 -3.76 -14.61
N TRP A 64 28.06 -2.83 -14.05
CA TRP A 64 27.23 -1.89 -14.82
C TRP A 64 27.89 -0.52 -15.04
N SER A 65 27.64 0.07 -16.21
CA SER A 65 28.05 1.43 -16.58
C SER A 65 26.89 2.23 -17.15
N PHE A 66 26.72 3.46 -16.68
CA PHE A 66 25.78 4.46 -17.15
C PHE A 66 26.58 5.65 -17.67
N GLY A 67 26.15 6.30 -18.74
CA GLY A 67 26.89 7.43 -19.28
C GLY A 67 26.16 8.18 -20.39
N GLY A 68 26.72 9.32 -20.74
CA GLY A 68 26.19 10.21 -21.76
C GLY A 68 27.15 11.35 -22.05
N SER A 69 26.64 12.39 -22.71
CA SER A 69 27.40 13.60 -23.01
C SER A 69 26.60 14.84 -22.63
N LEU A 70 27.29 15.95 -22.33
CA LEU A 70 26.70 17.27 -22.13
C LEU A 70 26.34 17.97 -23.44
N GLY A 71 26.60 17.34 -24.60
CA GLY A 71 26.46 17.93 -25.93
C GLY A 71 27.42 19.09 -26.20
N SER A 72 28.38 19.33 -25.31
CA SER A 72 29.34 20.44 -25.36
C SER A 72 30.49 20.18 -24.37
N ALA A 73 31.65 20.78 -24.62
CA ALA A 73 32.82 20.66 -23.75
C ALA A 73 32.53 21.11 -22.30
N ALA A 74 33.13 20.42 -21.33
CA ALA A 74 32.98 20.72 -19.91
C ALA A 74 34.17 21.54 -19.40
N THR A 75 33.89 22.64 -18.70
CA THR A 75 34.89 23.55 -18.12
C THR A 75 34.75 23.66 -16.61
N GLY A 76 35.83 24.00 -15.91
CA GLY A 76 35.82 24.12 -14.44
C GLY A 76 35.45 22.82 -13.73
N ILE A 77 35.82 21.66 -14.28
CA ILE A 77 35.58 20.35 -13.68
C ILE A 77 36.36 20.27 -12.35
N ALA A 78 35.65 20.08 -11.25
CA ALA A 78 36.23 19.95 -9.92
C ALA A 78 35.56 18.77 -9.18
N THR A 79 36.37 17.87 -8.62
CA THR A 79 35.91 16.80 -7.73
C THR A 79 36.16 17.19 -6.27
N ARG A 80 35.16 17.01 -5.41
CA ARG A 80 35.27 17.17 -3.95
C ARG A 80 34.60 16.02 -3.21
N THR A 81 35.01 15.76 -1.97
CA THR A 81 34.30 14.89 -1.03
C THR A 81 33.54 15.72 0.01
N GLY A 82 32.50 15.14 0.60
CA GLY A 82 31.70 15.77 1.64
C GLY A 82 30.76 14.78 2.33
N SER A 83 29.83 15.31 3.13
CA SER A 83 28.72 14.54 3.68
C SER A 83 27.52 15.45 3.89
N ASP A 84 26.32 14.90 3.76
CA ASP A 84 25.06 15.55 4.11
C ASP A 84 24.11 14.52 4.77
N ALA A 85 22.80 14.82 4.79
CA ALA A 85 21.77 13.97 5.40
C ALA A 85 21.59 12.62 4.69
N VAL A 86 21.90 12.51 3.39
CA VAL A 86 21.86 11.24 2.65
C VAL A 86 23.00 10.33 3.11
N GLY A 87 24.21 10.89 3.16
CA GLY A 87 25.42 10.25 3.66
C GLY A 87 26.70 10.95 3.19
N ALA A 88 27.84 10.26 3.31
CA ALA A 88 29.10 10.69 2.73
C ALA A 88 29.07 10.59 1.19
N TYR A 89 29.67 11.56 0.50
CA TYR A 89 29.61 11.66 -0.96
C TYR A 89 30.93 12.08 -1.61
N ARG A 90 31.03 11.76 -2.91
CA ARG A 90 31.97 12.37 -3.86
C ARG A 90 31.18 13.11 -4.93
N GLU A 91 31.47 14.38 -5.13
CA GLU A 91 30.78 15.25 -6.09
C GLU A 91 31.74 15.81 -7.14
N THR A 92 31.40 15.64 -8.41
CA THR A 92 32.08 16.24 -9.56
C THR A 92 31.21 17.35 -10.12
N THR A 93 31.59 18.62 -9.93
CA THR A 93 30.89 19.81 -10.47
C THR A 93 31.58 20.32 -11.73
N PHE A 94 30.82 20.91 -12.66
CA PHE A 94 31.31 21.44 -13.94
C PHE A 94 30.43 22.58 -14.48
N THR A 95 30.94 23.29 -15.49
CA THR A 95 30.22 24.33 -16.24
C THR A 95 30.14 23.93 -17.71
N PHE A 96 28.94 23.99 -18.30
CA PHE A 96 28.72 23.72 -19.73
C PHE A 96 29.39 24.81 -20.58
N ALA A 97 29.82 24.50 -21.81
CA ALA A 97 30.61 25.41 -22.65
C ALA A 97 30.03 26.82 -22.86
N SER A 98 28.70 26.98 -22.83
CA SER A 98 28.01 28.27 -22.97
C SER A 98 28.10 29.18 -21.74
N GLY A 99 28.58 28.69 -20.59
CA GLY A 99 28.58 29.40 -19.30
C GLY A 99 27.19 29.66 -18.69
N ALA A 100 26.11 29.40 -19.44
CA ALA A 100 24.73 29.64 -19.01
C ALA A 100 24.18 28.57 -18.05
N ARG A 101 24.87 27.44 -17.91
CA ARG A 101 24.50 26.30 -17.03
C ARG A 101 25.70 25.76 -16.26
N LYS A 102 25.43 25.26 -15.06
CA LYS A 102 26.34 24.44 -14.25
C LYS A 102 25.68 23.10 -13.97
N GLY A 103 26.49 22.06 -13.89
CA GLY A 103 26.02 20.72 -13.55
C GLY A 103 26.87 20.06 -12.48
N GLY A 104 26.36 18.97 -11.93
CA GLY A 104 27.06 18.14 -10.96
C GLY A 104 26.62 16.69 -10.99
N ILE A 105 27.54 15.78 -10.65
CA ILE A 105 27.29 14.36 -10.41
C ILE A 105 27.80 14.05 -8.99
N ARG A 106 26.88 13.77 -8.05
CA ARG A 106 27.17 13.47 -6.64
C ARG A 106 26.87 12.01 -6.35
N VAL A 107 27.90 11.23 -6.03
CA VAL A 107 27.83 9.78 -5.78
C VAL A 107 27.83 9.50 -4.28
N TYR A 108 26.88 8.68 -3.82
CA TYR A 108 26.74 8.18 -2.46
C TYR A 108 26.81 6.64 -2.47
N ASP A 109 28.03 6.09 -2.48
CA ASP A 109 28.27 4.65 -2.61
C ASP A 109 27.57 3.82 -1.51
N ALA A 110 27.68 4.27 -0.25
CA ALA A 110 27.03 3.65 0.90
C ALA A 110 25.49 3.81 0.93
N ALA A 111 24.90 4.65 0.07
CA ALA A 111 23.45 4.77 -0.11
C ALA A 111 22.97 4.16 -1.43
N SER A 112 23.85 3.48 -2.19
CA SER A 112 23.57 2.89 -3.50
C SER A 112 22.94 3.88 -4.50
N CYS A 113 23.25 5.19 -4.44
CA CYS A 113 22.65 6.19 -5.32
C CYS A 113 23.60 7.30 -5.83
N VAL A 114 23.18 7.96 -6.91
CA VAL A 114 23.83 9.12 -7.53
C VAL A 114 22.80 10.22 -7.80
N VAL A 115 23.11 11.45 -7.41
CA VAL A 115 22.30 12.64 -7.68
C VAL A 115 22.99 13.51 -8.72
N PHE A 116 22.32 13.69 -9.85
CA PHE A 116 22.67 14.65 -10.89
C PHE A 116 22.02 16.00 -10.57
N THR A 117 22.68 17.11 -10.91
CA THR A 117 22.15 18.48 -10.75
C THR A 117 22.32 19.28 -12.03
N ASP A 118 21.32 20.06 -12.42
CA ASP A 118 21.34 21.03 -13.52
C ASP A 118 20.86 22.40 -13.01
N THR A 119 21.73 23.41 -13.03
CA THR A 119 21.45 24.78 -12.58
C THR A 119 21.57 25.76 -13.74
N ARG A 120 20.51 26.53 -14.00
CA ARG A 120 20.49 27.66 -14.93
C ARG A 120 21.19 28.87 -14.29
N VAL A 121 22.37 29.22 -14.78
CA VAL A 121 23.14 30.40 -14.34
C VAL A 121 22.58 31.68 -14.98
N ARG A 122 21.99 31.55 -16.17
CA ARG A 122 21.24 32.61 -16.88
C ARG A 122 19.92 32.02 -17.35
N ALA A 123 18.90 32.88 -17.50
CA ALA A 123 17.65 32.47 -18.13
C ALA A 123 17.86 32.08 -19.60
N GLY A 124 17.03 31.17 -20.10
CA GLY A 124 17.07 30.73 -21.51
C GLY A 124 16.15 29.56 -21.80
N ALA A 125 16.07 29.17 -23.07
CA ALA A 125 15.14 28.15 -23.55
C ALA A 125 15.21 26.83 -22.76
N ASN A 126 14.05 26.18 -22.59
CA ASN A 126 13.94 24.83 -22.05
C ASN A 126 14.49 23.81 -23.06
N SER A 127 15.82 23.66 -23.07
CA SER A 127 16.54 22.77 -23.98
C SER A 127 17.80 22.17 -23.35
N GLY A 128 18.28 21.09 -23.96
CA GLY A 128 19.45 20.32 -23.53
C GLY A 128 19.26 19.60 -22.19
N PRO A 129 18.35 18.61 -22.08
CA PRO A 129 18.09 17.88 -20.85
C PRO A 129 19.37 17.28 -20.23
N PHE A 130 19.42 17.25 -18.89
CA PHE A 130 20.52 16.66 -18.13
C PHE A 130 19.99 16.04 -16.83
N PRO A 131 20.35 14.78 -16.50
CA PRO A 131 21.15 13.86 -17.30
C PRO A 131 20.45 13.42 -18.59
N THR A 132 21.26 13.05 -19.60
CA THR A 132 20.81 12.34 -20.81
C THR A 132 21.70 11.11 -21.00
N PHE A 133 21.14 9.93 -20.76
CA PHE A 133 21.81 8.63 -20.79
C PHE A 133 21.78 8.05 -22.21
N THR A 134 22.93 8.03 -22.88
CA THR A 134 23.11 7.29 -24.16
C THR A 134 23.70 5.89 -23.94
N ARG A 135 24.26 5.62 -22.75
CA ARG A 135 24.75 4.32 -22.30
C ARG A 135 24.13 3.99 -20.94
N TYR A 136 23.56 2.80 -20.79
CA TYR A 136 23.10 2.23 -19.53
C TYR A 136 22.82 0.73 -19.72
N PRO A 137 22.69 -0.08 -18.64
CA PRO A 137 22.38 -1.51 -18.75
C PRO A 137 21.03 -1.74 -19.42
N LYS A 138 21.00 -2.51 -20.51
CA LYS A 138 19.77 -2.87 -21.22
C LYS A 138 19.19 -4.14 -20.57
N LEU A 139 18.47 -3.95 -19.47
CA LEU A 139 17.83 -5.03 -18.71
C LEU A 139 16.49 -5.43 -19.36
N GLY A 140 16.06 -6.67 -19.12
CA GLY A 140 14.92 -7.27 -19.82
C GLY A 140 13.55 -6.71 -19.40
N HIS A 141 13.42 -6.29 -18.15
CA HIS A 141 12.15 -5.90 -17.54
C HIS A 141 12.13 -4.43 -17.12
N GLN A 142 10.93 -3.85 -17.11
CA GLN A 142 10.69 -2.46 -16.72
C GLN A 142 9.46 -2.35 -15.82
N LEU A 143 9.47 -1.38 -14.92
CA LEU A 143 8.30 -0.98 -14.12
C LEU A 143 8.22 0.55 -14.10
N SER A 144 7.02 1.07 -14.24
CA SER A 144 6.70 2.47 -13.94
C SER A 144 5.27 2.57 -13.40
N HIS A 145 4.90 3.78 -13.02
CA HIS A 145 3.61 4.15 -12.44
C HIS A 145 2.97 5.27 -13.27
N ARG A 146 1.64 5.31 -13.40
CA ARG A 146 0.91 6.31 -14.22
C ARG A 146 -0.47 6.63 -13.65
N GLU A 147 -1.12 7.61 -14.26
CA GLU A 147 -2.56 7.89 -14.06
C GLU A 147 -2.93 8.10 -12.57
N CYS A 148 -4.19 7.88 -12.21
CA CYS A 148 -4.67 8.03 -10.83
C CYS A 148 -4.06 7.00 -9.89
N PHE A 149 -3.89 7.40 -8.64
CA PHE A 149 -3.36 6.57 -7.55
C PHE A 149 -1.95 6.02 -7.78
N GLY A 150 -1.22 6.49 -8.82
CA GLY A 150 0.11 5.99 -9.17
C GLY A 150 0.13 4.57 -9.73
N LYS A 151 -0.95 4.16 -10.42
CA LYS A 151 -1.17 2.81 -10.95
C LYS A 151 0.05 2.20 -11.66
N PHE A 152 0.55 1.07 -11.17
CA PHE A 152 1.67 0.34 -11.76
C PHE A 152 1.45 -0.07 -13.23
N GLN A 153 2.54 -0.18 -14.00
CA GLN A 153 2.60 -0.87 -15.30
C GLN A 153 3.98 -1.52 -15.51
N PHE A 154 3.97 -2.73 -16.10
CA PHE A 154 5.18 -3.44 -16.49
C PHE A 154 5.51 -3.23 -17.97
N ASN A 155 6.80 -3.24 -18.31
CA ASN A 155 7.34 -3.21 -19.69
C ASN A 155 6.80 -2.06 -20.56
N SER A 156 6.45 -0.95 -19.92
CA SER A 156 5.88 0.24 -20.54
C SER A 156 6.28 1.49 -19.75
N PHE A 157 6.49 2.59 -20.47
CA PHE A 157 6.59 3.96 -19.94
C PHE A 157 5.49 4.88 -20.51
N ALA A 158 4.47 4.32 -21.17
CA ALA A 158 3.34 5.09 -21.69
C ALA A 158 2.63 5.84 -20.54
N SER A 159 2.38 7.13 -20.73
CA SER A 159 1.78 8.04 -19.73
C SER A 159 2.50 8.09 -18.36
N ALA A 160 3.77 7.67 -18.28
CA ALA A 160 4.56 7.60 -17.04
C ALA A 160 5.80 8.53 -17.05
N ALA A 161 5.74 9.65 -17.76
CA ALA A 161 6.88 10.55 -17.94
C ALA A 161 7.32 11.28 -16.65
N ASP A 162 6.45 11.33 -15.64
CA ASP A 162 6.67 11.94 -14.32
C ASP A 162 7.02 10.89 -13.23
N SER A 163 7.03 9.62 -13.62
CA SER A 163 7.23 8.45 -12.76
C SER A 163 8.70 8.19 -12.41
N PRO A 164 9.00 7.52 -11.28
CA PRO A 164 10.22 6.72 -11.19
C PRO A 164 10.21 5.61 -12.26
N TRP A 165 11.29 5.50 -13.03
CA TRP A 165 11.49 4.45 -14.03
C TRP A 165 12.42 3.39 -13.45
N VAL A 166 11.90 2.17 -13.26
CA VAL A 166 12.68 1.02 -12.78
C VAL A 166 13.00 0.10 -13.95
N TYR A 167 14.24 -0.39 -14.00
CA TYR A 167 14.69 -1.44 -14.91
C TYR A 167 15.27 -2.58 -14.08
N PHE A 168 15.01 -3.84 -14.45
CA PHE A 168 15.52 -5.00 -13.74
C PHE A 168 15.71 -6.24 -14.63
N ASP A 169 16.52 -7.20 -14.15
CA ASP A 169 16.78 -8.48 -14.81
C ASP A 169 16.03 -9.65 -14.13
N ASP A 170 16.12 -10.86 -14.72
CA ASP A 170 15.51 -12.08 -14.17
C ASP A 170 16.10 -12.52 -12.82
N SER A 171 17.21 -11.93 -12.38
CA SER A 171 17.82 -12.14 -11.05
C SER A 171 17.38 -11.08 -10.03
N GLY A 172 16.52 -10.12 -10.43
CA GLY A 172 16.06 -9.02 -9.59
C GLY A 172 17.11 -7.92 -9.34
N ASN A 173 18.24 -7.90 -10.06
CA ASN A 173 19.13 -6.73 -10.00
C ASN A 173 18.42 -5.55 -10.66
N ALA A 174 18.43 -4.37 -10.03
CA ALA A 174 17.64 -3.25 -10.50
C ALA A 174 18.41 -1.91 -10.47
N PHE A 175 17.98 -1.00 -11.35
CA PHE A 175 18.23 0.42 -11.18
C PHE A 175 16.93 1.22 -11.34
N LEU A 176 16.86 2.36 -10.64
CA LEU A 176 15.70 3.24 -10.61
C LEU A 176 16.16 4.68 -10.88
N LEU A 177 15.55 5.33 -11.87
CA LEU A 177 15.78 6.73 -12.25
C LEU A 177 14.53 7.58 -11.94
N SER A 178 14.67 8.71 -11.25
CA SER A 178 13.55 9.63 -11.01
C SER A 178 13.98 11.10 -10.91
N ALA A 179 12.99 12.01 -10.93
CA ALA A 179 13.16 13.35 -10.37
C ALA A 179 13.61 13.27 -8.89
N ALA A 180 14.42 14.24 -8.44
CA ALA A 180 14.90 14.35 -7.06
C ALA A 180 14.69 15.75 -6.43
N SER A 181 14.11 16.65 -7.20
CA SER A 181 13.49 17.94 -6.85
C SER A 181 12.74 18.43 -8.10
N GLN A 182 11.94 19.49 -8.01
CA GLN A 182 11.16 20.00 -9.16
C GLN A 182 10.25 18.89 -9.72
N PHE A 183 9.49 18.23 -8.83
CA PHE A 183 8.78 16.98 -9.16
C PHE A 183 7.61 17.21 -10.11
N GLN A 184 6.90 18.34 -9.96
CA GLN A 184 5.70 18.67 -10.73
C GLN A 184 6.00 18.99 -12.21
N ASP A 185 7.16 19.59 -12.47
CA ASP A 185 7.61 20.08 -13.77
C ASP A 185 8.70 19.20 -14.43
N THR A 186 9.31 18.25 -13.72
CA THR A 186 10.27 17.31 -14.33
C THR A 186 9.58 16.35 -15.29
N ARG A 187 10.19 16.14 -16.46
CA ARG A 187 9.73 15.17 -17.47
C ARG A 187 10.86 14.23 -17.91
N THR A 188 10.70 12.94 -17.70
CA THR A 188 11.56 11.88 -18.23
C THR A 188 11.04 11.44 -19.59
N THR A 189 11.92 11.30 -20.58
CA THR A 189 11.57 10.84 -21.94
C THR A 189 12.58 9.82 -22.44
N GLN A 190 12.15 8.98 -23.39
CA GLN A 190 13.03 8.08 -24.13
C GLN A 190 12.93 8.41 -25.63
N ALA A 191 14.08 8.52 -26.30
CA ALA A 191 14.13 8.71 -27.75
C ALA A 191 14.14 7.35 -28.49
N ALA A 192 13.96 7.38 -29.82
CA ALA A 192 13.85 6.17 -30.64
C ALA A 192 15.13 5.31 -30.70
N ASP A 193 16.30 5.87 -30.34
CA ASP A 193 17.55 5.12 -30.14
C ASP A 193 17.64 4.46 -28.75
N GLY A 194 16.59 4.64 -27.93
CA GLY A 194 16.53 4.19 -26.55
C GLY A 194 17.37 5.03 -25.58
N SER A 195 17.86 6.21 -25.96
CA SER A 195 18.49 7.14 -25.00
C SER A 195 17.43 7.75 -24.07
N ILE A 196 17.77 7.93 -22.78
CA ILE A 196 16.84 8.44 -21.76
C ILE A 196 17.26 9.86 -21.37
N ALA A 197 16.36 10.82 -21.45
CA ALA A 197 16.60 12.22 -21.12
C ALA A 197 15.70 12.68 -19.97
N VAL A 198 16.26 13.43 -19.01
CA VAL A 198 15.48 14.06 -17.93
C VAL A 198 15.50 15.58 -18.11
N GLY A 199 14.33 16.14 -18.40
CA GLY A 199 14.10 17.54 -18.75
C GLY A 199 13.04 18.22 -17.88
N VAL A 200 12.44 19.28 -18.42
CA VAL A 200 11.29 19.98 -17.85
C VAL A 200 10.14 19.87 -18.86
N ILE A 201 8.89 19.88 -18.41
CA ILE A 201 7.69 19.94 -19.25
C ILE A 201 7.81 21.02 -20.36
N ASP A 202 7.37 20.65 -21.55
CA ASP A 202 7.46 21.33 -22.84
C ASP A 202 6.53 22.55 -22.95
N THR A 203 5.47 22.59 -22.13
CA THR A 203 4.65 23.78 -21.85
C THR A 203 5.48 24.97 -21.35
N VAL A 204 6.57 24.73 -20.61
CA VAL A 204 7.47 25.77 -20.12
C VAL A 204 8.57 26.04 -21.15
N ALA A 205 8.42 27.10 -21.94
CA ALA A 205 9.35 27.44 -23.02
C ALA A 205 10.71 27.99 -22.55
N THR A 206 10.78 28.64 -21.38
CA THR A 206 11.99 29.32 -20.86
C THR A 206 12.18 29.02 -19.38
N LEU A 207 13.39 28.63 -18.99
CA LEU A 207 13.76 28.39 -17.59
C LEU A 207 14.49 29.62 -17.04
N PRO A 208 14.14 30.14 -15.84
CA PRO A 208 14.73 31.36 -15.29
C PRO A 208 16.14 31.11 -14.73
N ALA A 209 16.89 32.20 -14.51
CA ALA A 209 18.16 32.13 -13.78
C ALA A 209 17.91 31.68 -12.32
N GLY A 210 18.78 30.82 -11.80
CA GLY A 210 18.64 30.20 -10.48
C GLY A 210 17.88 28.85 -10.50
N TYR A 211 17.02 28.59 -11.48
CA TYR A 211 16.29 27.33 -11.58
C TYR A 211 17.26 26.13 -11.53
N THR A 212 16.99 25.20 -10.63
CA THR A 212 17.84 24.04 -10.36
C THR A 212 16.99 22.78 -10.20
N ARG A 213 17.18 21.80 -11.09
CA ARG A 213 16.61 20.46 -10.99
C ARG A 213 17.67 19.49 -10.47
N LYS A 214 17.24 18.50 -9.70
CA LYS A 214 18.00 17.30 -9.35
C LYS A 214 17.32 16.06 -9.93
N THR A 215 18.12 15.07 -10.30
CA THR A 215 17.68 13.75 -10.78
C THR A 215 18.45 12.69 -10.01
N ILE A 216 17.81 11.61 -9.58
CA ILE A 216 18.44 10.55 -8.80
C ILE A 216 18.41 9.23 -9.57
N LEU A 217 19.55 8.54 -9.56
CA LEU A 217 19.72 7.16 -10.00
C LEU A 217 20.07 6.31 -8.77
N SER A 218 19.33 5.24 -8.50
CA SER A 218 19.66 4.23 -7.48
C SER A 218 19.97 2.90 -8.15
N VAL A 219 20.91 2.11 -7.61
CA VAL A 219 21.42 0.87 -8.23
C VAL A 219 21.75 -0.17 -7.16
N LYS A 220 21.00 -1.29 -7.12
CA LYS A 220 21.22 -2.36 -6.13
C LYS A 220 20.78 -3.74 -6.65
N ALA A 221 21.32 -4.81 -6.06
CA ALA A 221 20.73 -6.14 -6.15
C ALA A 221 19.41 -6.15 -5.36
N GLY A 222 18.33 -6.68 -5.96
CA GLY A 222 16.98 -6.69 -5.41
C GLY A 222 16.14 -5.48 -5.83
N ILE A 223 14.90 -5.74 -6.25
CA ILE A 223 13.94 -4.74 -6.74
C ILE A 223 13.41 -3.94 -5.55
N GLY A 224 12.84 -4.59 -4.53
CA GLY A 224 12.42 -3.93 -3.30
C GLY A 224 13.59 -3.28 -2.53
N ALA A 225 14.80 -3.83 -2.66
CA ALA A 225 16.01 -3.24 -2.07
C ALA A 225 16.43 -1.93 -2.78
N THR A 226 16.31 -1.86 -4.11
CA THR A 226 16.57 -0.64 -4.88
C THR A 226 15.56 0.45 -4.58
N HIS A 227 14.26 0.12 -4.45
CA HIS A 227 13.22 1.05 -4.02
C HIS A 227 13.50 1.63 -2.62
N ARG A 228 13.87 0.79 -1.64
CA ARG A 228 14.23 1.25 -0.29
C ARG A 228 15.45 2.17 -0.29
N ALA A 229 16.50 1.85 -1.04
CA ALA A 229 17.69 2.69 -1.16
C ALA A 229 17.37 4.07 -1.77
N TRP A 230 16.62 4.06 -2.88
CA TRP A 230 16.14 5.25 -3.58
C TRP A 230 15.30 6.16 -2.68
N GLY A 231 14.22 5.65 -2.10
CA GLY A 231 13.29 6.44 -1.29
C GLY A 231 13.92 6.94 0.01
N THR A 232 14.81 6.14 0.62
CA THR A 232 15.64 6.56 1.76
C THR A 232 16.58 7.71 1.39
N ALA A 233 17.20 7.68 0.21
CA ALA A 233 18.04 8.77 -0.26
C ALA A 233 17.22 10.03 -0.58
N LEU A 234 16.04 9.88 -1.20
CA LEU A 234 15.19 11.00 -1.61
C LEU A 234 14.57 11.73 -0.41
N THR A 235 14.01 11.00 0.57
CA THR A 235 13.49 11.58 1.83
C THR A 235 14.58 12.30 2.63
N ARG A 236 15.78 11.71 2.74
CA ARG A 236 16.95 12.37 3.35
C ARG A 236 17.41 13.63 2.59
N LEU A 237 17.36 13.62 1.26
CA LEU A 237 17.73 14.76 0.41
C LEU A 237 16.75 15.93 0.54
N ALA A 238 15.47 15.64 0.77
CA ALA A 238 14.41 16.61 1.06
C ALA A 238 14.34 17.03 2.54
N GLY A 239 14.98 16.28 3.44
CA GLY A 239 14.97 16.54 4.89
C GLY A 239 13.76 15.98 5.64
N LYS A 240 12.90 15.19 4.99
CA LYS A 240 11.74 14.55 5.64
C LYS A 240 12.22 13.46 6.60
N THR A 241 11.72 13.54 7.83
CA THR A 241 11.63 12.39 8.72
C THR A 241 10.29 11.71 8.40
N PRO A 242 10.27 10.45 7.94
CA PRO A 242 9.01 9.73 7.73
C PRO A 242 8.22 9.61 9.04
N PRO A 243 6.89 9.81 9.02
CA PRO A 243 6.05 9.57 10.18
C PRO A 243 6.09 8.08 10.55
N ALA A 244 6.05 7.77 11.85
CA ALA A 244 5.93 6.39 12.32
C ALA A 244 4.55 5.81 11.97
N ASN A 245 4.45 4.47 11.91
CA ASN A 245 3.20 3.74 11.58
C ASN A 245 2.09 3.88 12.64
N ASP A 246 2.30 4.69 13.66
CA ASP A 246 1.37 5.04 14.74
C ASP A 246 1.26 6.57 14.96
N THR A 247 1.60 7.37 13.95
CA THR A 247 1.50 8.84 13.99
C THR A 247 0.08 9.30 13.68
N GLY A 248 -0.51 10.09 14.57
CA GLY A 248 -1.87 10.61 14.39
C GLY A 248 -2.95 9.53 14.58
N VAL A 249 -4.22 9.96 14.66
CA VAL A 249 -5.33 9.09 15.03
C VAL A 249 -5.58 7.97 14.00
N ILE A 250 -5.38 8.27 12.71
CA ILE A 250 -5.69 7.34 11.61
C ILE A 250 -4.70 6.20 11.46
N LEU A 251 -3.48 6.34 12.00
CA LEU A 251 -2.48 5.28 12.01
C LEU A 251 -2.44 4.52 13.34
N ASP A 252 -2.76 5.15 14.47
CA ASP A 252 -2.79 4.43 15.76
C ASP A 252 -4.09 3.65 15.98
N THR A 253 -5.23 4.05 15.41
CA THR A 253 -6.56 3.54 15.81
C THR A 253 -7.51 3.18 14.65
N LEU A 254 -8.57 2.40 14.95
CA LEU A 254 -9.69 2.09 14.04
C LEU A 254 -10.56 3.32 13.73
N GLY A 255 -11.02 3.45 12.47
CA GLY A 255 -11.99 4.48 12.06
C GLY A 255 -13.30 3.93 11.47
N TYR A 256 -14.37 4.73 11.52
CA TYR A 256 -15.59 4.54 10.71
C TYR A 256 -15.67 5.58 9.59
N TRP A 257 -16.00 5.16 8.37
CA TRP A 257 -15.77 5.92 7.15
C TRP A 257 -17.03 6.04 6.27
N THR A 258 -17.13 7.11 5.48
CA THR A 258 -18.30 7.43 4.64
C THR A 258 -17.94 7.61 3.16
N ASP A 259 -16.78 7.09 2.77
CA ASP A 259 -16.12 7.14 1.45
C ASP A 259 -16.82 6.24 0.41
N ASN A 260 -16.42 6.33 -0.87
CA ASN A 260 -17.11 5.66 -1.97
C ASN A 260 -17.13 4.12 -1.79
N GLY A 261 -18.34 3.55 -1.77
CA GLY A 261 -18.57 2.13 -1.48
C GLY A 261 -18.75 1.77 0.00
N ALA A 262 -18.78 2.75 0.91
CA ALA A 262 -19.37 2.60 2.23
C ALA A 262 -20.91 2.45 2.16
N ASP A 263 -21.50 1.85 3.19
CA ASP A 263 -22.96 1.73 3.31
C ASP A 263 -23.66 3.06 3.59
N TYR A 264 -22.93 4.06 4.07
CA TYR A 264 -23.36 5.45 4.09
C TYR A 264 -22.36 6.27 3.27
N TYR A 265 -22.63 6.40 1.97
CA TYR A 265 -21.98 7.28 0.99
C TYR A 265 -23.09 7.88 0.13
N TYR A 266 -23.29 9.21 0.23
CA TYR A 266 -24.47 9.94 -0.30
C TYR A 266 -25.85 9.35 0.08
N LYS A 267 -25.92 8.49 1.12
CA LYS A 267 -27.14 7.86 1.64
C LYS A 267 -27.09 7.78 3.17
N PHE A 268 -28.18 8.12 3.84
CA PHE A 268 -28.32 8.05 5.30
C PHE A 268 -29.72 7.52 5.68
N ASP A 269 -29.96 7.25 6.97
CA ASP A 269 -31.29 6.90 7.46
C ASP A 269 -32.14 8.17 7.60
N GLU A 270 -33.10 8.37 6.69
CA GLU A 270 -33.96 9.56 6.64
C GLU A 270 -34.72 9.82 7.96
N SER A 271 -34.99 8.78 8.77
CA SER A 271 -35.63 8.94 10.08
C SER A 271 -34.73 9.59 11.14
N LYS A 272 -33.43 9.71 10.85
CA LYS A 272 -32.37 10.23 11.75
C LYS A 272 -31.61 11.42 11.14
N GLY A 273 -31.72 11.62 9.82
CA GLY A 273 -30.85 12.53 9.08
C GLY A 273 -29.40 12.07 9.07
N TYR A 274 -28.53 12.83 8.39
CA TYR A 274 -27.12 12.47 8.24
C TYR A 274 -26.38 12.39 9.58
N ALA A 275 -26.33 13.50 10.33
CA ALA A 275 -25.64 13.55 11.62
C ALA A 275 -26.19 12.50 12.62
N GLY A 276 -27.51 12.31 12.69
CA GLY A 276 -28.13 11.30 13.55
C GLY A 276 -27.81 9.86 13.14
N THR A 277 -27.64 9.58 11.84
CA THR A 277 -27.17 8.28 11.35
C THR A 277 -25.75 8.00 11.82
N LEU A 278 -24.85 8.99 11.71
CA LEU A 278 -23.45 8.86 12.15
C LEU A 278 -23.32 8.70 13.68
N LEU A 279 -24.13 9.42 14.46
CA LEU A 279 -24.21 9.23 15.91
C LEU A 279 -24.70 7.81 16.27
N ALA A 280 -25.70 7.28 15.55
CA ALA A 280 -26.17 5.92 15.74
C ALA A 280 -25.09 4.86 15.43
N VAL A 281 -24.27 5.06 14.39
CA VAL A 281 -23.14 4.15 14.07
C VAL A 281 -22.12 4.14 15.20
N ARG A 282 -21.76 5.30 15.75
CA ARG A 282 -20.90 5.40 16.94
C ARG A 282 -21.51 4.65 18.13
N ASP A 283 -22.81 4.79 18.36
CA ASP A 283 -23.48 4.17 19.51
C ASP A 283 -23.63 2.67 19.37
N GLU A 284 -23.82 2.14 18.16
CA GLU A 284 -23.67 0.70 17.88
C GLU A 284 -22.24 0.23 18.18
N TRP A 285 -21.22 0.93 17.67
CA TRP A 285 -19.82 0.56 17.92
C TRP A 285 -19.52 0.54 19.43
N ALA A 286 -20.01 1.52 20.19
CA ALA A 286 -19.87 1.54 21.64
C ALA A 286 -20.60 0.35 22.31
N ALA A 287 -21.82 0.01 21.88
CA ALA A 287 -22.57 -1.13 22.40
C ALA A 287 -21.92 -2.49 22.07
N GLN A 288 -21.37 -2.63 20.86
CA GLN A 288 -20.58 -3.79 20.43
C GLN A 288 -19.15 -3.82 21.04
N LYS A 289 -18.77 -2.80 21.82
CA LYS A 289 -17.43 -2.63 22.41
C LYS A 289 -16.31 -2.51 21.36
N ILE A 290 -16.62 -1.95 20.21
CA ILE A 290 -15.68 -1.59 19.16
C ILE A 290 -15.15 -0.17 19.46
N PRO A 291 -13.88 -0.02 19.89
CA PRO A 291 -13.30 1.27 20.24
C PRO A 291 -12.99 2.12 19.00
N MET A 292 -14.01 2.81 18.47
CA MET A 292 -13.85 3.81 17.41
C MET A 292 -12.85 4.88 17.84
N GLY A 293 -11.80 5.10 17.07
CA GLY A 293 -10.82 6.17 17.27
C GLY A 293 -11.29 7.49 16.68
N TYR A 294 -11.72 7.46 15.41
CA TYR A 294 -12.11 8.63 14.61
C TYR A 294 -13.26 8.30 13.64
N MET A 295 -13.81 9.34 13.00
CA MET A 295 -14.78 9.20 11.92
C MET A 295 -14.37 10.05 10.70
N GLN A 296 -14.46 9.49 9.49
CA GLN A 296 -14.26 10.23 8.24
C GLN A 296 -15.60 10.75 7.72
N LEU A 297 -15.61 12.03 7.35
CA LEU A 297 -16.69 12.70 6.63
C LEU A 297 -16.20 12.88 5.19
N ASP A 298 -16.80 12.10 4.30
CA ASP A 298 -16.48 12.14 2.88
C ASP A 298 -17.08 13.38 2.20
N SER A 299 -16.76 13.57 0.92
CA SER A 299 -17.09 14.64 -0.01
C SER A 299 -18.48 15.28 0.08
N TRP A 300 -19.45 14.69 0.79
CA TRP A 300 -20.84 15.09 0.96
C TRP A 300 -21.16 15.94 2.21
N TRP A 301 -20.19 16.30 3.05
CA TRP A 301 -20.45 17.16 4.24
C TRP A 301 -20.63 18.67 3.97
N TYR A 302 -20.46 19.13 2.72
CA TYR A 302 -20.34 20.57 2.37
C TYR A 302 -20.96 20.95 0.99
N PRO A 303 -21.28 22.24 0.76
CA PRO A 303 -21.85 22.78 -0.49
C PRO A 303 -21.04 22.59 -1.79
N LYS A 304 -21.73 22.32 -2.91
CA LYS A 304 -21.17 22.14 -4.26
C LYS A 304 -21.96 22.89 -5.33
N GLY A 305 -21.25 23.23 -6.41
CA GLY A 305 -21.83 23.86 -7.59
C GLY A 305 -22.47 25.24 -7.37
N PRO A 306 -23.18 25.76 -8.39
CA PRO A 306 -23.78 27.10 -8.35
C PRO A 306 -25.00 27.18 -7.42
N ASP A 307 -25.73 26.07 -7.25
CA ASP A 307 -26.89 25.97 -6.36
C ASP A 307 -26.49 25.82 -4.87
N GLY A 308 -25.22 25.58 -4.56
CA GLY A 308 -24.74 25.36 -3.18
C GLY A 308 -25.22 24.05 -2.54
N LYS A 309 -25.63 23.06 -3.34
CA LYS A 309 -26.17 21.77 -2.86
C LYS A 309 -25.08 20.82 -2.38
N TRP A 310 -25.32 20.04 -1.33
CA TRP A 310 -24.34 19.04 -0.87
C TRP A 310 -24.35 17.75 -1.70
N ASP A 311 -25.44 17.42 -2.38
CA ASP A 311 -25.68 16.18 -3.12
C ASP A 311 -25.32 16.26 -4.63
N ALA A 312 -24.83 17.41 -5.11
CA ALA A 312 -24.46 17.61 -6.52
C ALA A 312 -23.18 16.85 -6.92
N LEU A 313 -23.33 15.57 -7.31
CA LEU A 313 -22.26 14.61 -7.61
C LEU A 313 -21.30 15.03 -8.74
N ASP A 314 -21.75 15.82 -9.72
CA ASP A 314 -20.91 16.24 -10.86
C ASP A 314 -20.07 17.50 -10.58
N ASN A 315 -20.39 18.23 -9.49
CA ASN A 315 -19.83 19.55 -9.21
C ASN A 315 -18.60 19.55 -8.30
N GLY A 316 -17.82 20.63 -8.35
CA GLY A 316 -16.76 20.90 -7.39
C GLY A 316 -17.29 21.48 -6.08
N THR A 317 -16.38 21.69 -5.13
CA THR A 317 -16.60 22.44 -3.90
C THR A 317 -17.03 23.88 -4.21
N SER A 318 -18.18 24.29 -3.68
CA SER A 318 -18.67 25.67 -3.78
C SER A 318 -18.14 26.50 -2.60
N VAL A 319 -18.43 26.07 -1.38
CA VAL A 319 -17.86 26.63 -0.15
C VAL A 319 -17.42 25.45 0.72
N TYR A 320 -16.20 25.52 1.28
CA TYR A 320 -15.64 24.46 2.10
C TYR A 320 -15.92 24.68 3.60
N GLU A 321 -17.21 24.80 3.92
CA GLU A 321 -17.77 24.95 5.27
C GLU A 321 -18.90 23.93 5.46
N ALA A 322 -19.32 23.70 6.71
CA ALA A 322 -20.35 22.69 7.01
C ALA A 322 -21.68 23.03 6.33
N GLU A 323 -22.25 22.07 5.60
CA GLU A 323 -23.59 22.25 5.05
C GLU A 323 -24.63 22.38 6.18
N LYS A 324 -25.41 23.46 6.18
CA LYS A 324 -26.30 23.83 7.29
C LYS A 324 -27.55 22.95 7.39
N THR A 325 -28.00 22.33 6.30
CA THR A 325 -29.07 21.32 6.33
C THR A 325 -28.61 19.98 6.91
N LEU A 326 -27.30 19.69 6.87
CA LEU A 326 -26.70 18.49 7.43
C LEU A 326 -26.17 18.70 8.86
N PHE A 327 -25.63 19.89 9.13
CA PHE A 327 -25.00 20.30 10.39
C PHE A 327 -25.45 21.72 10.78
N PRO A 328 -26.65 21.90 11.35
CA PRO A 328 -27.21 23.23 11.67
C PRO A 328 -26.30 24.10 12.54
N ASP A 329 -25.63 23.50 13.53
CA ASP A 329 -24.67 24.15 14.44
C ASP A 329 -23.19 23.96 14.02
N GLY A 330 -22.94 23.43 12.82
CA GLY A 330 -21.62 23.23 12.23
C GLY A 330 -20.77 22.10 12.81
N LEU A 331 -19.59 21.86 12.20
CA LEU A 331 -18.70 20.74 12.55
C LEU A 331 -18.30 20.73 14.04
N ALA A 332 -18.04 21.89 14.65
CA ALA A 332 -17.60 21.95 16.04
C ALA A 332 -18.66 21.46 17.04
N ALA A 333 -19.95 21.68 16.76
CA ALA A 333 -21.05 21.16 17.54
C ALA A 333 -21.22 19.65 17.32
N PHE A 334 -21.28 19.20 16.07
CA PHE A 334 -21.36 17.78 15.73
C PHE A 334 -20.20 16.96 16.32
N ARG A 335 -18.95 17.46 16.22
CA ARG A 335 -17.77 16.80 16.79
C ARG A 335 -17.85 16.69 18.31
N LYS A 336 -18.40 17.70 18.99
CA LYS A 336 -18.63 17.70 20.44
C LYS A 336 -19.69 16.66 20.84
N GLU A 337 -20.74 16.48 20.04
CA GLU A 337 -21.74 15.42 20.25
C GLU A 337 -21.16 14.04 19.96
N LEU A 338 -20.48 13.88 18.82
CA LEU A 338 -19.85 12.64 18.37
C LEU A 338 -18.80 12.15 19.37
N GLY A 339 -17.99 13.04 19.93
CA GLY A 339 -16.93 12.71 20.90
C GLY A 339 -15.70 12.03 20.29
N LYS A 340 -15.51 12.19 18.97
CA LYS A 340 -14.38 11.63 18.19
C LYS A 340 -13.73 12.71 17.34
N PRO A 341 -12.42 12.64 17.03
CA PRO A 341 -11.81 13.44 15.98
C PRO A 341 -12.43 13.15 14.61
N LEU A 342 -12.41 14.16 13.74
CA LEU A 342 -12.88 14.04 12.36
C LEU A 342 -11.71 13.91 11.37
N VAL A 343 -11.97 13.23 10.26
CA VAL A 343 -11.20 13.30 9.02
C VAL A 343 -12.13 13.90 7.96
N THR A 344 -11.65 14.82 7.12
CA THR A 344 -12.50 15.49 6.12
C THR A 344 -11.91 15.45 4.73
N HIS A 345 -12.73 14.97 3.80
CA HIS A 345 -12.50 14.96 2.36
C HIS A 345 -12.60 16.34 1.71
N ALA A 346 -11.79 16.61 0.67
CA ALA A 346 -11.91 17.77 -0.21
C ALA A 346 -11.81 17.42 -1.72
N ARG A 347 -12.89 17.73 -2.47
CA ARG A 347 -12.92 17.83 -3.93
C ARG A 347 -12.23 19.10 -4.44
N TRP A 348 -11.96 19.16 -5.74
CA TRP A 348 -11.58 20.38 -6.47
C TRP A 348 -12.60 21.53 -6.28
N MET A 349 -12.21 22.78 -6.53
CA MET A 349 -13.13 23.93 -6.45
C MET A 349 -13.98 24.07 -7.71
N ASP A 350 -15.28 24.30 -7.55
CA ASP A 350 -16.20 24.54 -8.67
C ASP A 350 -15.95 25.92 -9.29
N GLU A 351 -16.08 26.03 -10.62
CA GLU A 351 -15.92 27.28 -11.37
C GLU A 351 -16.91 28.38 -10.92
N SER A 352 -18.03 27.98 -10.30
CA SER A 352 -19.03 28.87 -9.71
C SER A 352 -18.75 29.27 -8.24
N SER A 353 -17.67 28.77 -7.62
CA SER A 353 -17.35 29.03 -6.21
C SER A 353 -17.16 30.53 -5.93
N PRO A 354 -17.77 31.09 -4.86
CA PRO A 354 -17.54 32.47 -4.43
C PRO A 354 -16.13 32.72 -3.86
N TYR A 355 -15.24 31.73 -3.88
CA TYR A 355 -13.80 31.92 -3.66
C TYR A 355 -13.10 32.49 -4.91
N HIS A 356 -13.62 32.26 -6.11
CA HIS A 356 -13.11 32.91 -7.32
C HIS A 356 -13.31 34.43 -7.23
N GLY A 357 -12.23 35.19 -7.43
CA GLY A 357 -12.22 36.65 -7.25
C GLY A 357 -12.06 37.13 -5.80
N ARG A 358 -12.00 36.21 -4.82
CA ARG A 358 -11.56 36.51 -3.44
C ARG A 358 -10.10 36.10 -3.20
N TYR A 359 -9.68 34.99 -3.78
CA TYR A 359 -8.36 34.37 -3.58
C TYR A 359 -7.66 34.11 -4.91
N ASP A 360 -6.34 33.93 -4.89
CA ASP A 360 -5.54 33.48 -6.03
C ASP A 360 -5.75 31.97 -6.34
N PHE A 361 -6.00 31.67 -7.62
CA PHE A 361 -6.27 30.33 -8.16
C PHE A 361 -5.29 29.96 -9.27
N SER A 362 -5.08 28.65 -9.45
CA SER A 362 -4.49 28.09 -10.66
C SER A 362 -5.41 26.97 -11.16
N ASN A 363 -6.06 27.19 -12.31
CA ASN A 363 -7.22 26.43 -12.75
C ASN A 363 -8.27 26.28 -11.61
N ASN A 364 -8.52 25.04 -11.17
CA ASN A 364 -9.59 24.67 -10.24
C ASN A 364 -9.07 24.37 -8.82
N VAL A 365 -7.87 24.86 -8.49
CA VAL A 365 -7.28 24.79 -7.14
C VAL A 365 -6.82 26.16 -6.64
N VAL A 366 -6.91 26.36 -5.32
CA VAL A 366 -6.52 27.61 -4.67
C VAL A 366 -5.03 27.58 -4.36
N ILE A 367 -4.28 28.57 -4.85
CA ILE A 367 -2.84 28.73 -4.54
C ILE A 367 -2.60 29.78 -3.44
N ASP A 368 -3.63 30.54 -3.08
CA ASP A 368 -3.60 31.61 -2.08
C ASP A 368 -3.27 31.13 -0.64
N PRO A 369 -2.25 31.70 0.04
CA PRO A 369 -1.93 31.35 1.41
C PRO A 369 -2.98 31.78 2.46
N GLU A 370 -3.79 32.82 2.21
CA GLU A 370 -4.85 33.25 3.14
C GLU A 370 -5.98 32.21 3.18
N PHE A 371 -6.36 31.66 2.02
CA PHE A 371 -7.34 30.57 1.94
C PHE A 371 -6.90 29.36 2.79
N TRP A 372 -5.68 28.87 2.58
CA TRP A 372 -5.17 27.71 3.29
C TRP A 372 -5.03 27.96 4.80
N GLN A 373 -4.65 29.17 5.21
CA GLN A 373 -4.65 29.56 6.62
C GLN A 373 -6.07 29.58 7.20
N GLY A 374 -7.05 30.12 6.48
CA GLY A 374 -8.45 30.20 6.92
C GLY A 374 -9.11 28.83 7.07
N VAL A 375 -8.97 27.97 6.06
CA VAL A 375 -9.57 26.63 6.04
C VAL A 375 -8.96 25.71 7.10
N MET A 376 -7.63 25.62 7.18
CA MET A 376 -6.99 24.73 8.18
C MET A 376 -7.32 25.16 9.61
N LYS A 377 -7.42 26.47 9.86
CA LYS A 377 -7.91 27.02 11.13
C LYS A 377 -9.35 26.57 11.42
N TYR A 378 -10.27 26.73 10.46
CA TYR A 378 -11.68 26.32 10.59
C TYR A 378 -11.80 24.81 10.90
N LEU A 379 -11.09 23.97 10.15
CA LEU A 379 -11.08 22.51 10.32
C LEU A 379 -10.62 22.10 11.74
N ARG A 380 -9.51 22.66 12.22
CA ARG A 380 -9.02 22.41 13.59
C ARG A 380 -9.95 23.00 14.66
N GLU A 381 -10.66 24.10 14.41
CA GLU A 381 -11.75 24.59 15.28
C GLU A 381 -12.93 23.61 15.32
N GLY A 382 -13.29 22.98 14.18
CA GLY A 382 -14.22 21.84 14.12
C GLY A 382 -13.74 20.61 14.90
N GLY A 383 -12.42 20.42 15.01
CA GLY A 383 -11.79 19.22 15.59
C GLY A 383 -11.52 18.12 14.56
N VAL A 384 -11.32 18.52 13.31
CA VAL A 384 -10.66 17.72 12.28
C VAL A 384 -9.19 17.53 12.65
N THR A 385 -8.67 16.32 12.45
CA THR A 385 -7.26 15.96 12.67
C THR A 385 -6.54 15.51 11.40
N VAL A 386 -7.26 15.18 10.34
CA VAL A 386 -6.68 14.88 9.01
C VAL A 386 -7.51 15.55 7.92
N PHE A 387 -6.84 16.23 7.00
CA PHE A 387 -7.43 16.75 5.77
C PHE A 387 -7.00 15.89 4.60
N GLU A 388 -7.97 15.49 3.79
CA GLU A 388 -7.78 14.64 2.62
C GLU A 388 -8.01 15.46 1.35
N GLN A 389 -7.01 15.54 0.47
CA GLN A 389 -7.13 16.16 -0.85
C GLN A 389 -7.30 15.10 -1.94
N ASP A 390 -8.34 15.27 -2.75
CA ASP A 390 -8.74 14.32 -3.79
C ASP A 390 -8.83 15.01 -5.17
N TRP A 391 -9.13 14.25 -6.24
CA TRP A 391 -9.16 14.60 -7.66
C TRP A 391 -7.81 15.05 -8.26
N LEU A 392 -6.68 14.76 -7.61
CA LEU A 392 -5.33 15.19 -8.03
C LEU A 392 -4.95 14.76 -9.47
N CYS A 393 -5.27 13.53 -9.87
CA CYS A 393 -5.05 13.06 -11.24
C CYS A 393 -6.00 13.62 -12.29
N THR A 394 -7.06 14.34 -11.92
CA THR A 394 -8.12 14.80 -12.84
C THR A 394 -8.46 16.28 -12.68
N LYS A 395 -9.28 16.65 -11.68
CA LYS A 395 -9.90 17.98 -11.55
C LYS A 395 -9.16 18.92 -10.59
N ALA A 396 -8.55 18.41 -9.53
CA ALA A 396 -7.80 19.21 -8.56
C ALA A 396 -6.37 19.46 -9.04
N LYS A 397 -6.26 20.06 -10.24
CA LYS A 397 -4.97 20.29 -10.92
C LYS A 397 -4.63 21.78 -11.03
N PRO A 398 -3.46 22.22 -10.53
CA PRO A 398 -2.88 23.50 -10.88
C PRO A 398 -2.47 23.53 -12.36
N ALA A 399 -2.18 24.71 -12.90
CA ALA A 399 -1.71 24.86 -14.27
C ALA A 399 -0.29 24.28 -14.45
N ASP A 400 -0.10 23.56 -15.55
CA ASP A 400 1.19 23.00 -15.98
C ASP A 400 1.94 23.91 -16.97
N THR A 401 1.50 25.17 -17.11
CA THR A 401 2.10 26.17 -18.02
C THR A 401 3.25 26.97 -17.38
N ASN A 402 3.54 26.75 -16.10
CA ASN A 402 4.56 27.46 -15.34
C ASN A 402 5.32 26.53 -14.35
N LEU A 403 6.20 27.12 -13.54
CA LEU A 403 7.11 26.42 -12.61
C LEU A 403 6.76 26.64 -11.13
N THR A 404 5.62 27.26 -10.82
CA THR A 404 5.33 27.82 -9.50
C THR A 404 4.03 27.32 -8.89
N ASP A 405 2.96 27.22 -9.66
CA ASP A 405 1.62 27.09 -9.11
C ASP A 405 1.37 25.73 -8.46
N ALA A 406 1.96 24.68 -9.02
CA ALA A 406 1.86 23.34 -8.47
C ALA A 406 2.62 23.20 -7.14
N ASP A 407 3.81 23.79 -7.05
CA ASP A 407 4.53 23.89 -5.79
C ASP A 407 3.77 24.77 -4.78
N ALA A 408 3.15 25.88 -5.21
CA ALA A 408 2.37 26.76 -4.34
C ALA A 408 1.13 26.05 -3.75
N PHE A 409 0.35 25.34 -4.57
CA PHE A 409 -0.79 24.54 -4.12
C PHE A 409 -0.39 23.51 -3.05
N PHE A 410 0.60 22.67 -3.36
CA PHE A 410 1.02 21.59 -2.45
C PHE A 410 1.78 22.11 -1.22
N ASP A 411 2.70 23.08 -1.36
CA ASP A 411 3.45 23.63 -0.23
C ASP A 411 2.56 24.44 0.72
N HIS A 412 1.58 25.22 0.23
CA HIS A 412 0.67 25.96 1.10
C HIS A 412 -0.26 25.00 1.86
N MET A 413 -0.88 24.04 1.17
CA MET A 413 -1.68 22.99 1.81
C MET A 413 -0.88 22.25 2.90
N ALA A 414 0.36 21.83 2.62
CA ALA A 414 1.23 21.14 3.58
C ALA A 414 1.75 22.04 4.72
N ARG A 415 1.95 23.33 4.47
CA ARG A 415 2.43 24.28 5.47
C ARG A 415 1.34 24.67 6.48
N TYR A 416 0.12 24.94 6.01
CA TYR A 416 -0.96 25.41 6.87
C TYR A 416 -1.66 24.28 7.63
N SER A 417 -1.74 23.07 7.07
CA SER A 417 -2.15 21.87 7.81
C SER A 417 -1.20 21.58 8.99
N ALA A 418 0.11 21.50 8.71
CA ALA A 418 1.15 21.33 9.73
C ALA A 418 1.13 22.43 10.80
N ALA A 419 0.87 23.70 10.42
CA ALA A 419 0.79 24.81 11.36
C ALA A 419 -0.39 24.71 12.35
N GLU A 420 -1.49 24.07 11.94
CA GLU A 420 -2.68 23.86 12.78
C GLU A 420 -2.75 22.44 13.40
N GLY A 421 -1.74 21.59 13.17
CA GLY A 421 -1.66 20.23 13.72
C GLY A 421 -2.61 19.24 13.03
N ILE A 422 -2.93 19.48 11.76
CA ILE A 422 -3.71 18.60 10.89
C ILE A 422 -2.72 17.80 10.03
N ASP A 423 -2.84 16.47 10.02
CA ASP A 423 -2.07 15.63 9.08
C ASP A 423 -2.74 15.59 7.70
N LEU A 424 -1.98 15.27 6.65
CA LEU A 424 -2.46 15.22 5.26
C LEU A 424 -2.58 13.80 4.73
N GLN A 425 -3.64 13.61 3.95
CA GLN A 425 -3.93 12.42 3.16
C GLN A 425 -4.16 12.82 1.70
N TYR A 426 -3.56 12.10 0.74
CA TYR A 426 -3.79 12.32 -0.69
C TYR A 426 -4.57 11.14 -1.29
N CYS A 427 -5.61 11.45 -2.06
CA CYS A 427 -6.30 10.54 -2.96
C CYS A 427 -5.94 10.88 -4.42
N MET A 428 -6.15 9.93 -5.35
CA MET A 428 -6.02 10.13 -6.79
C MET A 428 -4.65 10.70 -7.24
N ALA A 429 -3.60 10.52 -6.45
CA ALA A 429 -2.28 11.12 -6.67
C ALA A 429 -1.63 10.63 -7.98
N LEU A 430 -1.00 11.55 -8.74
CA LEU A 430 -0.12 11.22 -9.85
C LEU A 430 1.26 10.75 -9.34
N PRO A 431 2.07 10.04 -10.15
CA PRO A 431 3.42 9.64 -9.78
C PRO A 431 4.31 10.80 -9.27
N ARG A 432 4.23 11.99 -9.85
CA ARG A 432 4.91 13.20 -9.33
C ARG A 432 4.43 13.65 -7.95
N ASP A 433 3.16 13.43 -7.61
CA ASP A 433 2.58 13.83 -6.33
C ASP A 433 3.08 12.90 -5.21
N TYR A 434 3.23 11.60 -5.50
CA TYR A 434 3.96 10.65 -4.66
C TYR A 434 5.37 11.17 -4.35
N LEU A 435 6.13 11.60 -5.37
CA LEU A 435 7.47 12.15 -5.16
C LEU A 435 7.44 13.45 -4.33
N GLN A 436 6.45 14.32 -4.57
CA GLN A 436 6.24 15.56 -3.81
C GLN A 436 6.02 15.28 -2.31
N THR A 437 5.40 14.15 -1.92
CA THR A 437 5.24 13.77 -0.50
C THR A 437 6.56 13.71 0.28
N THR A 438 7.71 13.57 -0.39
CA THR A 438 9.03 13.59 0.25
C THR A 438 9.41 14.95 0.85
N ARG A 439 8.68 16.02 0.52
CA ARG A 439 8.81 17.35 1.14
C ARG A 439 8.03 17.51 2.45
N TYR A 440 7.03 16.65 2.69
CA TYR A 440 5.96 16.89 3.67
C TYR A 440 5.95 15.82 4.78
N PRO A 441 6.49 16.12 5.99
CA PRO A 441 6.46 15.18 7.11
C PRO A 441 5.05 14.89 7.65
N HIS A 442 4.14 15.87 7.58
CA HIS A 442 2.74 15.75 7.98
C HIS A 442 1.85 15.03 6.95
N LEU A 443 2.37 14.74 5.75
CA LEU A 443 1.65 13.89 4.80
C LEU A 443 1.88 12.43 5.20
N THR A 444 0.94 11.92 5.99
CA THR A 444 1.01 10.61 6.63
C THR A 444 0.61 9.47 5.71
N THR A 445 -0.34 9.70 4.80
CA THR A 445 -1.01 8.61 4.04
C THR A 445 -1.37 8.97 2.60
N ILE A 446 -1.43 7.96 1.73
CA ILE A 446 -1.78 8.11 0.31
C ILE A 446 -2.59 6.90 -0.19
N ARG A 447 -3.68 7.13 -0.95
CA ARG A 447 -4.53 6.06 -1.50
C ARG A 447 -3.78 5.37 -2.65
N VAL A 448 -3.51 4.06 -2.51
CA VAL A 448 -2.73 3.24 -3.48
C VAL A 448 -3.61 2.26 -4.27
N SER A 449 -4.93 2.41 -4.18
CA SER A 449 -5.92 1.60 -4.88
C SER A 449 -7.12 2.47 -5.26
N ASP A 450 -7.85 1.99 -6.25
CA ASP A 450 -9.08 2.56 -6.81
C ASP A 450 -10.28 2.44 -5.83
N ASP A 451 -11.37 3.16 -6.09
CA ASP A 451 -12.51 3.30 -5.18
C ASP A 451 -13.17 1.96 -4.78
N ARG A 452 -13.55 1.85 -3.50
CA ARG A 452 -14.02 0.67 -2.77
C ARG A 452 -13.02 -0.49 -2.79
N PHE A 453 -12.23 -0.66 -1.73
CA PHE A 453 -11.22 -1.73 -1.68
C PHE A 453 -11.85 -3.12 -1.76
N ASP A 454 -11.47 -3.89 -2.77
CA ASP A 454 -12.01 -5.20 -3.08
C ASP A 454 -10.99 -6.11 -3.80
N ARG A 455 -11.42 -7.34 -4.11
CA ARG A 455 -10.56 -8.40 -4.61
C ARG A 455 -9.82 -8.10 -5.94
N PRO A 456 -10.44 -7.44 -6.94
CA PRO A 456 -9.73 -6.96 -8.13
C PRO A 456 -8.60 -5.97 -7.86
N LYS A 457 -8.67 -5.19 -6.76
CA LYS A 457 -7.74 -4.09 -6.48
C LYS A 457 -6.49 -4.50 -5.67
N TRP A 458 -6.43 -5.74 -5.18
CA TRP A 458 -5.32 -6.24 -4.36
C TRP A 458 -3.96 -6.13 -5.05
N ASP A 459 -3.87 -6.44 -6.36
CA ASP A 459 -2.61 -6.34 -7.12
C ASP A 459 -2.09 -4.90 -7.17
N MET A 460 -2.96 -3.95 -7.48
CA MET A 460 -2.65 -2.52 -7.52
C MET A 460 -2.20 -2.02 -6.14
N PHE A 461 -3.01 -2.28 -5.11
CA PHE A 461 -2.66 -1.96 -3.72
C PHE A 461 -1.28 -2.48 -3.33
N LEU A 462 -0.92 -3.72 -3.71
CA LEU A 462 0.35 -4.33 -3.35
C LEU A 462 1.54 -3.73 -4.11
N TYR A 463 1.43 -3.57 -5.44
CA TYR A 463 2.51 -2.98 -6.24
C TYR A 463 2.75 -1.51 -5.88
N ASP A 464 1.69 -0.73 -5.70
CA ASP A 464 1.78 0.71 -5.44
C ASP A 464 2.06 1.03 -3.95
N SER A 465 1.82 0.08 -3.04
CA SER A 465 2.37 0.11 -1.66
C SER A 465 3.90 0.17 -1.62
N GLN A 466 4.60 -0.40 -2.60
CA GLN A 466 6.07 -0.30 -2.67
C GLN A 466 6.52 1.12 -3.07
N LEU A 467 5.74 1.85 -3.87
CA LEU A 467 6.00 3.26 -4.18
C LEU A 467 5.78 4.13 -2.93
N ALA A 468 4.60 4.03 -2.30
CA ALA A 468 4.26 4.78 -1.09
C ALA A 468 5.27 4.55 0.06
N GLY A 469 5.50 3.29 0.42
CA GLY A 469 6.36 2.92 1.53
C GLY A 469 7.82 3.33 1.36
N ALA A 470 8.33 3.36 0.12
CA ALA A 470 9.68 3.87 -0.17
C ALA A 470 9.81 5.38 0.10
N LEU A 471 8.76 6.16 -0.20
CA LEU A 471 8.74 7.62 -0.09
C LEU A 471 8.38 8.12 1.32
N GLY A 472 8.25 7.20 2.29
CA GLY A 472 7.97 7.52 3.68
C GLY A 472 6.56 8.08 3.88
N VAL A 473 5.58 7.53 3.16
CA VAL A 473 4.15 7.78 3.33
C VAL A 473 3.44 6.43 3.43
N TRP A 474 2.47 6.29 4.33
CA TRP A 474 1.83 5.00 4.58
C TRP A 474 0.75 4.73 3.52
N PRO A 475 0.81 3.58 2.81
CA PRO A 475 -0.19 3.24 1.83
C PRO A 475 -1.54 3.00 2.49
N TRP A 476 -2.59 3.37 1.79
CA TRP A 476 -3.96 3.25 2.25
C TRP A 476 -4.80 2.56 1.16
N VAL A 477 -5.53 1.53 1.60
CA VAL A 477 -6.30 0.58 0.79
C VAL A 477 -7.55 1.14 0.12
N ASP A 478 -8.11 2.23 0.64
CA ASP A 478 -9.52 2.62 0.55
C ASP A 478 -10.50 1.89 1.51
N VAL A 479 -11.76 2.35 1.60
CA VAL A 479 -12.83 1.81 2.45
C VAL A 479 -13.27 0.41 2.00
N PHE A 480 -13.65 -0.41 2.97
CA PHE A 480 -14.18 -1.77 2.78
C PHE A 480 -15.15 -2.11 3.93
N LEU A 481 -15.76 -3.29 3.89
CA LEU A 481 -16.71 -3.74 4.92
C LEU A 481 -16.01 -4.69 5.91
N SER A 482 -16.24 -4.52 7.21
CA SER A 482 -15.56 -5.28 8.27
C SER A 482 -15.75 -6.81 8.21
N GLY A 483 -16.80 -7.29 7.53
CA GLY A 483 -16.98 -8.72 7.22
C GLY A 483 -15.92 -9.31 6.27
N GLU A 484 -15.28 -8.47 5.45
CA GLU A 484 -14.35 -8.87 4.38
C GLU A 484 -12.95 -9.17 4.95
N THR A 485 -12.82 -10.35 5.54
CA THR A 485 -11.65 -10.75 6.35
C THR A 485 -10.30 -10.59 5.62
N ASN A 486 -10.21 -10.86 4.32
CA ASN A 486 -8.97 -10.66 3.54
C ASN A 486 -8.70 -9.17 3.22
N ASN A 487 -9.74 -8.35 3.01
CA ASN A 487 -9.57 -6.90 2.84
C ASN A 487 -9.04 -6.27 4.15
N LEU A 488 -9.64 -6.66 5.29
CA LEU A 488 -9.19 -6.24 6.62
C LEU A 488 -7.76 -6.70 6.94
N LEU A 489 -7.39 -7.91 6.50
CA LEU A 489 -6.03 -8.43 6.63
C LEU A 489 -5.04 -7.55 5.84
N LEU A 490 -5.30 -7.29 4.56
CA LEU A 490 -4.45 -6.44 3.71
C LEU A 490 -4.36 -5.01 4.23
N ALA A 491 -5.48 -4.42 4.69
CA ALA A 491 -5.50 -3.12 5.34
C ALA A 491 -4.58 -3.08 6.57
N ASN A 492 -4.57 -4.12 7.41
CA ASN A 492 -3.64 -4.19 8.55
C ASN A 492 -2.18 -4.39 8.11
N LEU A 493 -1.95 -5.27 7.12
CA LEU A 493 -0.62 -5.57 6.60
C LEU A 493 0.00 -4.40 5.81
N SER A 494 -0.80 -3.43 5.35
CA SER A 494 -0.33 -2.16 4.78
C SER A 494 0.50 -1.31 5.75
N ALA A 495 0.35 -1.55 7.07
CA ALA A 495 0.81 -0.68 8.16
C ALA A 495 0.25 0.76 8.12
N GLY A 496 -0.68 1.08 7.20
CA GLY A 496 -1.42 2.33 7.11
C GLY A 496 -2.71 2.36 7.95
N PRO A 497 -3.74 3.12 7.51
CA PRO A 497 -5.02 3.20 8.20
C PRO A 497 -5.86 1.92 8.10
N VAL A 498 -6.77 1.75 9.07
CA VAL A 498 -7.82 0.73 9.00
C VAL A 498 -9.16 1.39 9.29
N GLY A 499 -9.89 1.71 8.21
CA GLY A 499 -11.24 2.27 8.22
C GLY A 499 -12.23 1.31 7.57
N VAL A 500 -13.46 1.27 8.07
CA VAL A 500 -14.54 0.47 7.50
C VAL A 500 -15.84 1.27 7.42
N GLY A 501 -16.73 0.89 6.51
CA GLY A 501 -17.95 1.62 6.17
C GLY A 501 -19.25 0.81 6.30
N ASP A 502 -19.34 -0.15 7.22
CA ASP A 502 -20.51 -1.04 7.41
C ASP A 502 -21.80 -0.31 7.84
N ALA A 503 -22.95 -0.72 7.29
CA ALA A 503 -24.27 -0.27 7.77
C ALA A 503 -24.54 -0.63 9.24
N LEU A 504 -25.50 0.08 9.83
CA LEU A 504 -26.08 -0.28 11.13
C LEU A 504 -26.52 -1.75 11.15
N GLY A 505 -26.07 -2.50 12.16
CA GLY A 505 -26.33 -3.94 12.32
C GLY A 505 -25.50 -4.86 11.41
N LYS A 506 -24.49 -4.35 10.71
CA LYS A 506 -23.59 -5.15 9.84
C LYS A 506 -22.15 -5.27 10.33
N VAL A 507 -21.70 -4.37 11.20
CA VAL A 507 -20.29 -4.34 11.65
C VAL A 507 -19.89 -5.62 12.41
N SER A 508 -18.73 -6.16 12.06
CA SER A 508 -18.16 -7.41 12.56
C SER A 508 -17.09 -7.13 13.63
N ALA A 509 -17.52 -6.95 14.88
CA ALA A 509 -16.62 -6.79 16.03
C ALA A 509 -15.58 -7.93 16.12
N ALA A 510 -15.97 -9.16 15.78
CA ALA A 510 -15.08 -10.33 15.78
C ALA A 510 -13.98 -10.29 14.70
N ASN A 511 -14.14 -9.49 13.65
CA ASN A 511 -13.09 -9.22 12.67
C ASN A 511 -12.22 -8.03 13.08
N LEU A 512 -12.82 -6.91 13.49
CA LEU A 512 -12.05 -5.73 13.95
C LEU A 512 -11.16 -6.05 15.18
N ALA A 513 -11.58 -6.99 16.03
CA ALA A 513 -10.76 -7.53 17.11
C ALA A 513 -9.47 -8.25 16.64
N LYS A 514 -9.33 -8.64 15.36
CA LYS A 514 -8.11 -9.25 14.79
C LYS A 514 -7.03 -8.24 14.42
N VAL A 515 -7.38 -6.95 14.35
CA VAL A 515 -6.45 -5.86 14.00
C VAL A 515 -6.17 -4.91 15.16
N ALA A 516 -7.11 -4.73 16.10
CA ALA A 516 -6.98 -3.80 17.22
C ALA A 516 -6.89 -4.49 18.59
N ARG A 517 -6.30 -3.81 19.57
CA ARG A 517 -6.46 -4.10 21.01
C ARG A 517 -7.81 -3.53 21.52
N PRO A 518 -8.30 -3.94 22.70
CA PRO A 518 -9.58 -3.45 23.24
C PRO A 518 -9.65 -1.94 23.56
N ASP A 519 -8.53 -1.21 23.52
CA ASP A 519 -8.47 0.26 23.58
C ASP A 519 -8.42 0.94 22.20
N GLY A 520 -8.56 0.17 21.11
CA GLY A 520 -8.64 0.64 19.73
C GLY A 520 -7.31 0.78 19.01
N VAL A 521 -6.21 0.62 19.73
CA VAL A 521 -4.86 0.71 19.19
C VAL A 521 -4.59 -0.47 18.25
N LEU A 522 -4.20 -0.16 17.01
CA LEU A 522 -3.92 -1.14 15.96
C LEU A 522 -2.64 -1.94 16.24
N VAL A 523 -2.62 -3.20 15.83
CA VAL A 523 -1.49 -4.12 15.94
C VAL A 523 -1.02 -4.47 14.54
N LYS A 524 -0.06 -3.67 14.06
CA LYS A 524 0.40 -3.55 12.67
C LYS A 524 1.86 -4.01 12.50
N PRO A 525 2.33 -4.29 11.26
CA PRO A 525 3.73 -4.61 11.01
C PRO A 525 4.59 -3.34 10.90
N ASP A 526 5.91 -3.50 10.85
CA ASP A 526 6.87 -2.37 10.86
C ASP A 526 6.95 -1.61 9.54
N VAL A 527 6.52 -2.23 8.44
CA VAL A 527 6.53 -1.68 7.07
C VAL A 527 5.28 -2.14 6.30
N PRO A 528 4.96 -1.56 5.14
CA PRO A 528 3.87 -2.09 4.30
C PRO A 528 4.17 -3.47 3.73
N ILE A 529 3.11 -4.20 3.40
CA ILE A 529 3.17 -5.41 2.58
C ILE A 529 3.38 -5.07 1.11
N VAL A 530 4.36 -5.74 0.49
CA VAL A 530 4.76 -5.54 -0.91
C VAL A 530 5.05 -6.89 -1.57
N PRO A 531 4.85 -7.04 -2.90
CA PRO A 531 5.21 -8.25 -3.64
C PRO A 531 6.69 -8.61 -3.49
N THR A 532 6.99 -9.90 -3.56
CA THR A 532 8.38 -10.36 -3.61
C THR A 532 9.00 -10.05 -4.97
N ASP A 533 10.33 -9.85 -5.02
CA ASP A 533 11.07 -9.62 -6.27
C ASP A 533 10.81 -10.73 -7.32
N ALA A 534 10.56 -11.98 -6.88
CA ALA A 534 10.19 -13.09 -7.74
C ALA A 534 8.79 -12.90 -8.40
N THR A 535 7.85 -12.28 -7.69
CA THR A 535 6.54 -11.91 -8.24
C THR A 535 6.69 -10.80 -9.28
N TYR A 536 7.48 -9.75 -9.01
CA TYR A 536 7.80 -8.70 -10.00
C TYR A 536 8.44 -9.28 -11.29
N VAL A 537 9.41 -10.19 -11.16
CA VAL A 537 10.06 -10.87 -12.31
C VAL A 537 9.08 -11.78 -13.07
N GLY A 538 8.24 -12.54 -12.36
CA GLY A 538 7.23 -13.38 -13.00
C GLY A 538 6.14 -12.58 -13.73
N GLU A 539 5.77 -11.43 -13.19
CA GLU A 539 4.81 -10.50 -13.81
C GLU A 539 5.38 -9.85 -15.08
N ALA A 540 6.58 -9.28 -14.99
CA ALA A 540 7.24 -8.66 -16.13
C ALA A 540 7.59 -9.69 -17.24
N ALA A 541 7.84 -10.95 -16.88
CA ALA A 541 7.97 -12.03 -17.84
C ALA A 541 6.63 -12.52 -18.45
N GLY A 542 5.51 -11.86 -18.16
CA GLY A 542 4.18 -12.15 -18.73
C GLY A 542 3.54 -13.43 -18.22
N LYS A 543 4.00 -13.98 -17.08
CA LYS A 543 3.57 -15.31 -16.58
C LYS A 543 2.36 -15.26 -15.66
N LEU A 544 2.00 -14.08 -15.13
CA LEU A 544 0.97 -13.87 -14.12
C LEU A 544 1.00 -14.93 -12.99
N PRO A 545 2.14 -15.06 -12.26
CA PRO A 545 2.28 -16.06 -11.19
C PRO A 545 1.28 -15.83 -10.04
N ALA A 546 1.19 -16.77 -9.11
CA ALA A 546 0.55 -16.49 -7.82
C ALA A 546 1.15 -15.22 -7.21
N MET A 547 0.30 -14.33 -6.68
CA MET A 547 0.80 -13.20 -5.90
C MET A 547 1.47 -13.75 -4.64
N VAL A 548 2.67 -13.24 -4.34
CA VAL A 548 3.34 -13.49 -3.06
C VAL A 548 3.81 -12.14 -2.57
N ALA A 549 3.17 -11.64 -1.52
CA ALA A 549 3.53 -10.39 -0.88
C ALA A 549 3.90 -10.61 0.58
N SER A 550 4.84 -9.83 1.08
CA SER A 550 5.33 -9.97 2.46
C SER A 550 5.56 -8.64 3.16
N THR A 551 5.35 -8.65 4.47
CA THR A 551 5.78 -7.60 5.41
C THR A 551 6.46 -8.27 6.63
N HIS A 552 6.94 -7.48 7.59
CA HIS A 552 7.66 -7.99 8.76
C HIS A 552 7.50 -7.16 10.03
N VAL A 553 7.84 -7.79 11.16
CA VAL A 553 8.22 -7.12 12.41
C VAL A 553 9.62 -7.57 12.81
N ALA A 554 10.49 -6.64 13.18
CA ALA A 554 11.86 -6.91 13.61
C ALA A 554 12.05 -6.57 15.10
N HIS A 555 12.50 -7.57 15.87
CA HIS A 555 12.85 -7.41 17.29
C HIS A 555 14.37 -7.42 17.50
N ALA A 556 14.90 -8.26 18.40
CA ALA A 556 16.34 -8.48 18.54
C ALA A 556 16.95 -9.09 17.25
N THR A 557 18.27 -8.98 17.10
CA THR A 557 19.01 -9.50 15.94
C THR A 557 18.70 -10.98 15.69
N GLY A 558 18.25 -11.31 14.48
CA GLY A 558 17.83 -12.66 14.09
C GLY A 558 16.33 -12.95 14.29
N LEU A 559 15.62 -12.16 15.11
CA LEU A 559 14.18 -12.31 15.36
C LEU A 559 13.35 -11.37 14.47
N THR A 560 13.44 -11.59 13.16
CA THR A 560 12.56 -10.95 12.17
C THR A 560 11.43 -11.89 11.76
N TYR A 561 10.19 -11.55 12.13
CA TYR A 561 8.99 -12.30 11.78
C TYR A 561 8.46 -11.81 10.44
N ARG A 562 8.16 -12.72 9.51
CA ARG A 562 7.54 -12.36 8.21
C ARG A 562 6.08 -12.75 8.19
N TYR A 563 5.27 -11.90 7.57
CA TYR A 563 3.86 -12.09 7.34
C TYR A 563 3.66 -12.14 5.84
N VAL A 564 3.28 -13.30 5.32
CA VAL A 564 3.16 -13.57 3.88
C VAL A 564 1.70 -13.74 3.54
N PHE A 565 1.19 -12.93 2.61
CA PHE A 565 -0.12 -13.13 2.01
C PHE A 565 0.08 -13.52 0.54
N ALA A 566 -0.61 -14.59 0.12
CA ALA A 566 -0.53 -15.10 -1.23
C ALA A 566 -1.91 -15.48 -1.75
N TYR A 567 -2.12 -15.34 -3.07
CA TYR A 567 -3.36 -15.71 -3.72
C TYR A 567 -3.13 -16.03 -5.19
N ALA A 568 -4.02 -16.85 -5.74
CA ALA A 568 -4.04 -17.16 -7.16
C ALA A 568 -4.61 -15.98 -7.98
N ARG A 569 -3.98 -15.73 -9.11
CA ARG A 569 -4.36 -14.76 -10.15
C ARG A 569 -4.76 -15.45 -11.46
N GLN A 570 -4.75 -16.79 -11.48
CA GLN A 570 -5.27 -17.63 -12.56
C GLN A 570 -6.17 -18.72 -11.99
N PHE A 571 -7.08 -19.19 -12.83
CA PHE A 571 -7.84 -20.42 -12.61
C PHE A 571 -6.97 -21.63 -12.98
N ARG A 572 -7.35 -22.82 -12.53
CA ARG A 572 -6.73 -24.05 -13.01
C ARG A 572 -7.30 -24.42 -14.38
N GLU A 573 -6.48 -24.38 -15.42
CA GLU A 573 -6.86 -24.74 -16.80
C GLU A 573 -7.53 -26.14 -16.88
N PRO A 574 -8.64 -26.26 -17.64
CA PRO A 574 -9.31 -27.54 -17.85
C PRO A 574 -8.62 -28.39 -18.93
N GLN A 575 -8.86 -29.71 -18.93
CA GLN A 575 -8.30 -30.62 -19.95
C GLN A 575 -9.00 -30.53 -21.31
N ARG A 576 -10.26 -30.09 -21.33
CA ARG A 576 -11.08 -29.85 -22.54
C ARG A 576 -11.95 -28.62 -22.30
N LEU A 577 -12.14 -27.81 -23.34
CA LEU A 577 -13.03 -26.66 -23.37
C LEU A 577 -14.17 -26.92 -24.35
N TYR A 578 -15.35 -26.44 -24.01
CA TYR A 578 -16.56 -26.44 -24.83
C TYR A 578 -17.17 -25.03 -24.76
N GLN A 579 -17.14 -24.29 -25.87
CA GLN A 579 -17.68 -22.92 -25.90
C GLN A 579 -19.19 -22.92 -25.67
N ALA A 580 -19.73 -21.83 -25.14
CA ALA A 580 -21.15 -21.70 -24.82
C ALA A 580 -21.99 -21.34 -26.05
N GLU A 581 -21.46 -20.57 -26.99
CA GLU A 581 -22.14 -20.23 -28.24
C GLU A 581 -22.15 -21.38 -29.27
N ASP A 582 -21.23 -22.34 -29.14
CA ASP A 582 -21.23 -23.63 -29.87
C ASP A 582 -22.23 -24.65 -29.27
N ALA A 583 -22.84 -24.35 -28.12
CA ALA A 583 -23.72 -25.26 -27.39
C ALA A 583 -25.18 -25.23 -27.90
N THR A 584 -26.02 -26.15 -27.41
CA THR A 584 -27.46 -26.05 -27.63
C THR A 584 -28.04 -24.99 -26.70
N LEU A 585 -28.28 -23.80 -27.25
CA LEU A 585 -28.96 -22.70 -26.59
C LEU A 585 -30.49 -22.83 -26.71
N SER A 586 -31.20 -22.48 -25.64
CA SER A 586 -32.65 -22.29 -25.66
C SER A 586 -33.03 -21.11 -24.79
N GLY A 587 -33.71 -20.12 -25.37
CA GLY A 587 -34.04 -18.84 -24.73
C GLY A 587 -32.83 -17.90 -24.57
N ALA A 588 -31.71 -18.44 -24.07
CA ALA A 588 -30.40 -17.80 -24.12
C ALA A 588 -29.93 -17.58 -25.58
N VAL A 589 -29.10 -16.56 -25.79
CA VAL A 589 -28.59 -16.13 -27.11
C VAL A 589 -27.07 -15.97 -27.11
N ALA A 590 -26.45 -15.98 -28.29
CA ALA A 590 -25.02 -15.71 -28.44
C ALA A 590 -24.74 -14.19 -28.49
N GLY A 591 -23.94 -13.68 -27.55
CA GLY A 591 -23.51 -12.28 -27.45
C GLY A 591 -22.03 -12.07 -27.80
N THR A 592 -21.68 -10.82 -28.16
CA THR A 592 -20.30 -10.40 -28.54
C THR A 592 -19.97 -8.96 -28.14
N ASP A 593 -20.89 -8.26 -27.46
CA ASP A 593 -20.82 -6.85 -27.07
C ASP A 593 -19.94 -6.59 -25.83
N GLN A 594 -19.56 -7.64 -25.11
CA GLN A 594 -18.68 -7.61 -23.94
C GLN A 594 -17.30 -8.13 -24.30
N SER A 595 -16.23 -7.55 -23.76
CA SER A 595 -14.85 -8.00 -24.04
C SER A 595 -14.37 -9.09 -23.09
N GLY A 596 -13.40 -9.90 -23.52
CA GLY A 596 -12.71 -10.89 -22.67
C GLY A 596 -13.30 -12.30 -22.64
N TYR A 597 -14.32 -12.59 -23.43
CA TYR A 597 -14.71 -13.98 -23.78
C TYR A 597 -13.65 -14.65 -24.66
N THR A 598 -13.83 -15.94 -24.95
CA THR A 598 -12.96 -16.75 -25.80
C THR A 598 -13.76 -17.35 -26.96
N GLY A 599 -13.09 -17.84 -28.02
CA GLY A 599 -13.82 -18.35 -29.19
C GLY A 599 -14.44 -17.22 -30.00
N SER A 600 -15.76 -17.22 -30.16
CA SER A 600 -16.49 -16.31 -31.05
C SER A 600 -17.55 -15.44 -30.34
N GLY A 601 -18.04 -15.86 -29.17
CA GLY A 601 -18.99 -15.11 -28.35
C GLY A 601 -19.12 -15.65 -26.93
N PHE A 602 -20.31 -15.52 -26.35
CA PHE A 602 -20.73 -16.10 -25.07
C PHE A 602 -22.25 -16.33 -25.07
N ALA A 603 -22.77 -17.17 -24.18
CA ALA A 603 -24.21 -17.35 -23.98
C ALA A 603 -24.76 -16.37 -22.93
N ASP A 604 -25.78 -15.59 -23.30
CA ASP A 604 -26.50 -14.62 -22.44
C ASP A 604 -27.95 -15.07 -22.19
N PHE A 605 -28.36 -15.14 -20.92
CA PHE A 605 -29.65 -15.65 -20.45
C PHE A 605 -30.70 -14.53 -20.39
N GLN A 606 -31.58 -14.48 -21.38
CA GLN A 606 -32.54 -13.40 -21.59
C GLN A 606 -33.70 -13.41 -20.57
N ASN A 607 -34.13 -14.59 -20.14
CA ASN A 607 -35.33 -14.75 -19.29
C ASN A 607 -34.96 -15.13 -17.84
N PRO A 608 -35.84 -14.80 -16.86
CA PRO A 608 -35.64 -15.19 -15.46
C PRO A 608 -35.93 -16.66 -15.17
N ASP A 609 -36.45 -17.43 -16.14
CA ASP A 609 -36.75 -18.86 -16.01
C ASP A 609 -36.71 -19.54 -17.39
N GLY A 610 -36.48 -20.85 -17.41
CA GLY A 610 -36.64 -21.71 -18.60
C GLY A 610 -35.44 -21.73 -19.55
N ASP A 611 -34.68 -20.64 -19.67
CA ASP A 611 -33.49 -20.56 -20.50
C ASP A 611 -32.43 -21.60 -20.09
N TYR A 612 -31.72 -22.17 -21.07
CA TYR A 612 -30.62 -23.10 -20.81
C TYR A 612 -29.52 -23.09 -21.87
N VAL A 613 -28.34 -23.56 -21.44
CA VAL A 613 -27.20 -23.91 -22.28
C VAL A 613 -26.90 -25.40 -22.07
N GLU A 614 -26.86 -26.19 -23.13
CA GLU A 614 -26.58 -27.63 -23.08
C GLU A 614 -25.41 -28.04 -24.00
N TRP A 615 -24.37 -28.60 -23.38
CA TRP A 615 -23.17 -29.12 -24.02
C TRP A 615 -23.20 -30.64 -24.15
N THR A 616 -22.66 -31.16 -25.26
CA THR A 616 -22.33 -32.59 -25.41
C THR A 616 -20.85 -32.81 -25.09
N VAL A 617 -20.56 -33.18 -23.84
CA VAL A 617 -19.21 -33.45 -23.34
C VAL A 617 -18.77 -34.85 -23.75
N GLN A 618 -17.51 -34.99 -24.17
CA GLN A 618 -16.89 -36.28 -24.47
C GLN A 618 -15.91 -36.66 -23.36
N ALA A 619 -16.19 -37.73 -22.62
CA ALA A 619 -15.34 -38.24 -21.55
C ALA A 619 -14.55 -39.47 -22.04
N PRO A 620 -13.20 -39.50 -21.92
CA PRO A 620 -12.38 -40.63 -22.40
C PRO A 620 -12.49 -41.92 -21.56
N ALA A 621 -13.15 -41.87 -20.40
CA ALA A 621 -13.46 -43.02 -19.55
C ALA A 621 -14.65 -42.67 -18.64
N ALA A 622 -15.35 -43.68 -18.10
CA ALA A 622 -16.32 -43.44 -17.04
C ALA A 622 -15.60 -43.06 -15.72
N GLY A 623 -16.14 -42.11 -14.96
CA GLY A 623 -15.55 -41.71 -13.68
C GLY A 623 -15.97 -40.33 -13.17
N THR A 624 -15.29 -39.86 -12.13
CA THR A 624 -15.47 -38.49 -11.62
C THR A 624 -14.73 -37.49 -12.50
N TYR A 625 -15.40 -36.40 -12.86
CA TYR A 625 -14.86 -35.24 -13.55
C TYR A 625 -15.20 -33.97 -12.77
N THR A 626 -14.39 -32.93 -12.95
CA THR A 626 -14.71 -31.56 -12.54
C THR A 626 -15.21 -30.80 -13.76
N LEU A 627 -16.36 -30.14 -13.59
CA LEU A 627 -16.97 -29.24 -14.57
C LEU A 627 -16.76 -27.80 -14.07
N GLN A 628 -16.15 -26.96 -14.91
CA GLN A 628 -15.78 -25.58 -14.63
C GLN A 628 -16.54 -24.68 -15.61
N PHE A 629 -17.20 -23.64 -15.14
CA PHE A 629 -17.97 -22.70 -15.98
C PHE A 629 -17.31 -21.32 -15.91
N ARG A 630 -16.78 -20.81 -17.02
CA ARG A 630 -16.28 -19.43 -17.10
C ARG A 630 -17.44 -18.49 -17.43
N TYR A 631 -17.58 -17.42 -16.65
CA TYR A 631 -18.76 -16.56 -16.70
C TYR A 631 -18.46 -15.12 -16.28
N ALA A 632 -19.37 -14.21 -16.60
CA ALA A 632 -19.44 -12.84 -16.07
C ALA A 632 -20.82 -12.56 -15.44
N ASN A 633 -20.85 -11.73 -14.41
CA ASN A 633 -22.07 -11.28 -13.73
C ASN A 633 -21.84 -9.86 -13.17
N ALA A 634 -22.30 -8.83 -13.89
CA ALA A 634 -22.20 -7.44 -13.41
C ALA A 634 -23.30 -7.03 -12.41
N SER A 635 -24.24 -7.93 -12.05
CA SER A 635 -25.24 -7.60 -11.03
C SER A 635 -24.66 -7.77 -9.63
N PHE A 636 -25.16 -7.01 -8.66
CA PHE A 636 -24.67 -7.01 -7.27
C PHE A 636 -25.07 -8.27 -6.47
N THR A 637 -25.64 -9.29 -7.12
CA THR A 637 -26.19 -10.50 -6.49
C THR A 637 -25.74 -11.76 -7.22
N ASP A 638 -25.78 -12.90 -6.53
CA ASP A 638 -25.63 -14.23 -7.13
C ASP A 638 -26.69 -14.48 -8.21
N ARG A 639 -26.33 -15.16 -9.29
CA ARG A 639 -27.20 -15.58 -10.40
C ARG A 639 -27.16 -17.11 -10.56
N PRO A 640 -27.67 -17.87 -9.58
CA PRO A 640 -27.47 -19.32 -9.52
C PRO A 640 -28.20 -20.07 -10.64
N LEU A 641 -27.58 -21.14 -11.15
CA LEU A 641 -28.13 -22.01 -12.19
C LEU A 641 -28.27 -23.45 -11.70
N ALA A 642 -29.29 -24.15 -12.18
CA ALA A 642 -29.45 -25.59 -12.00
C ALA A 642 -28.61 -26.35 -13.04
N VAL A 643 -27.55 -27.03 -12.57
CA VAL A 643 -26.65 -27.83 -13.41
C VAL A 643 -27.04 -29.30 -13.32
N SER A 644 -27.41 -29.90 -14.46
CA SER A 644 -27.73 -31.33 -14.60
C SER A 644 -26.76 -32.04 -15.55
N VAL A 645 -26.66 -33.37 -15.42
CA VAL A 645 -25.78 -34.21 -16.21
C VAL A 645 -26.53 -35.49 -16.61
N ASN A 646 -26.54 -35.85 -17.88
CA ASN A 646 -27.23 -37.04 -18.43
C ASN A 646 -28.71 -37.17 -17.99
N GLY A 647 -29.41 -36.03 -17.81
CA GLY A 647 -30.79 -35.98 -17.32
C GLY A 647 -30.98 -36.36 -15.84
N ALA A 648 -29.91 -36.54 -15.06
CA ALA A 648 -29.98 -36.75 -13.62
C ALA A 648 -30.42 -35.47 -12.87
N ALA A 649 -30.83 -35.63 -11.61
CA ALA A 649 -31.27 -34.53 -10.75
C ALA A 649 -30.26 -33.37 -10.72
N ALA A 650 -30.73 -32.17 -11.03
CA ALA A 650 -29.89 -30.98 -11.09
C ALA A 650 -29.39 -30.55 -9.72
N ARG A 651 -28.24 -29.86 -9.69
CA ARG A 651 -27.70 -29.19 -8.50
C ARG A 651 -27.58 -27.70 -8.78
N THR A 652 -28.04 -26.88 -7.85
CA THR A 652 -27.81 -25.44 -7.90
C THR A 652 -26.32 -25.14 -7.74
N LEU A 653 -25.77 -24.35 -8.64
CA LEU A 653 -24.42 -23.78 -8.59
C LEU A 653 -24.55 -22.26 -8.57
N SER A 654 -23.87 -21.60 -7.62
CA SER A 654 -23.80 -20.14 -7.56
C SER A 654 -22.85 -19.58 -8.63
N PHE A 655 -23.22 -18.41 -9.15
CA PHE A 655 -22.45 -17.56 -10.05
C PHE A 655 -22.42 -16.14 -9.46
N PRO A 656 -21.60 -15.88 -8.41
CA PRO A 656 -21.53 -14.58 -7.72
C PRO A 656 -21.20 -13.40 -8.65
N SER A 657 -21.34 -12.17 -8.15
CA SER A 657 -20.93 -10.99 -8.92
C SER A 657 -19.45 -11.06 -9.32
N THR A 658 -19.15 -10.76 -10.58
CA THR A 658 -17.80 -10.49 -11.08
C THR A 658 -17.52 -8.98 -11.19
N GLY A 659 -18.47 -8.13 -10.77
CA GLY A 659 -18.41 -6.68 -10.82
C GLY A 659 -18.75 -6.09 -12.18
N TRP A 660 -18.27 -6.68 -13.28
CA TRP A 660 -18.45 -6.15 -14.63
C TRP A 660 -18.69 -7.25 -15.68
N TRP A 661 -19.39 -6.93 -16.76
CA TRP A 661 -19.72 -7.90 -17.82
C TRP A 661 -18.51 -8.32 -18.67
N ASN A 662 -17.42 -7.56 -18.64
CA ASN A 662 -16.12 -7.91 -19.21
C ASN A 662 -15.13 -8.48 -18.16
N ALA A 663 -15.55 -8.63 -16.90
CA ALA A 663 -14.78 -9.28 -15.85
C ALA A 663 -15.26 -10.73 -15.70
N TRP A 664 -14.39 -11.67 -16.03
CA TRP A 664 -14.73 -13.09 -16.14
C TRP A 664 -14.12 -13.90 -14.99
N SER A 665 -14.92 -14.76 -14.38
CA SER A 665 -14.51 -15.67 -13.31
C SER A 665 -14.85 -17.12 -13.66
N VAL A 666 -14.39 -18.08 -12.85
CA VAL A 666 -14.74 -19.50 -12.98
C VAL A 666 -15.33 -20.01 -11.67
N VAL A 667 -16.47 -20.70 -11.78
CA VAL A 667 -17.07 -21.55 -10.74
C VAL A 667 -17.16 -22.98 -11.25
N GLY A 668 -17.55 -23.94 -10.40
CA GLY A 668 -17.66 -25.32 -10.86
C GLY A 668 -18.00 -26.34 -9.79
N LEU A 669 -18.21 -27.59 -10.22
CA LEU A 669 -18.59 -28.72 -9.38
C LEU A 669 -18.02 -30.04 -9.91
N THR A 670 -17.97 -31.08 -9.06
CA THR A 670 -17.67 -32.45 -9.51
C THR A 670 -18.93 -33.17 -9.98
N ALA A 671 -18.82 -33.98 -11.02
CA ALA A 671 -19.88 -34.83 -11.55
C ALA A 671 -19.32 -36.21 -11.92
N THR A 672 -20.19 -37.22 -12.06
CA THR A 672 -19.81 -38.50 -12.66
C THR A 672 -20.22 -38.50 -14.12
N LEU A 673 -19.28 -38.77 -15.01
CA LEU A 673 -19.54 -38.96 -16.45
C LEU A 673 -19.43 -40.45 -16.81
N ALA A 674 -20.24 -40.88 -17.76
CA ALA A 674 -20.08 -42.14 -18.47
C ALA A 674 -18.96 -42.01 -19.53
N GLU A 675 -18.44 -43.12 -20.03
CA GLU A 675 -17.51 -43.11 -21.17
C GLU A 675 -18.23 -42.66 -22.46
N GLY A 676 -17.56 -41.82 -23.25
CA GLY A 676 -18.13 -41.24 -24.48
C GLY A 676 -18.98 -39.99 -24.22
N ALA A 677 -20.12 -39.90 -24.93
CA ALA A 677 -20.96 -38.72 -24.95
C ALA A 677 -21.80 -38.58 -23.67
N ASN A 678 -21.78 -37.38 -23.07
CA ASN A 678 -22.55 -37.00 -21.91
C ASN A 678 -23.24 -35.66 -22.19
N THR A 679 -24.49 -35.46 -21.75
CA THR A 679 -25.09 -34.13 -21.74
C THR A 679 -24.78 -33.42 -20.43
N VAL A 680 -24.42 -32.14 -20.51
CA VAL A 680 -24.29 -31.23 -19.36
C VAL A 680 -25.14 -30.01 -19.67
N ARG A 681 -26.09 -29.67 -18.79
CA ARG A 681 -27.01 -28.54 -18.99
C ARG A 681 -27.02 -27.62 -17.79
N ALA A 682 -26.86 -26.33 -18.02
CA ALA A 682 -27.11 -25.28 -17.03
C ALA A 682 -28.42 -24.55 -17.38
N THR A 683 -29.36 -24.48 -16.44
CA THR A 683 -30.71 -23.92 -16.63
C THR A 683 -31.02 -22.88 -15.57
N VAL A 684 -31.71 -21.81 -15.97
CA VAL A 684 -32.12 -20.69 -15.10
C VAL A 684 -33.21 -21.13 -14.10
N THR A 685 -33.15 -20.60 -12.87
CA THR A 685 -34.13 -20.90 -11.81
C THR A 685 -34.56 -19.64 -11.03
N GLY A 686 -35.49 -18.86 -11.59
CA GLY A 686 -36.12 -17.69 -10.97
C GLY A 686 -35.35 -16.36 -11.03
N ALA A 687 -34.10 -16.36 -11.54
CA ALA A 687 -33.31 -15.17 -11.78
C ALA A 687 -32.34 -15.39 -12.96
N SER A 688 -32.36 -14.51 -13.97
CA SER A 688 -31.54 -14.60 -15.19
C SER A 688 -30.07 -14.89 -14.87
N GLY A 689 -29.46 -15.82 -15.61
CA GLY A 689 -28.09 -16.29 -15.40
C GLY A 689 -27.01 -15.23 -15.65
N GLY A 690 -25.78 -15.49 -15.22
CA GLY A 690 -24.61 -14.74 -15.71
C GLY A 690 -24.21 -15.21 -17.11
N ASN A 691 -23.57 -14.36 -17.90
CA ASN A 691 -23.09 -14.69 -19.24
C ASN A 691 -22.06 -15.81 -19.14
N ILE A 692 -22.22 -16.94 -19.84
CA ILE A 692 -21.25 -18.05 -19.83
C ILE A 692 -20.42 -18.02 -21.10
N ASP A 693 -19.10 -18.08 -20.96
CA ASP A 693 -18.12 -18.19 -22.04
C ASP A 693 -17.87 -19.66 -22.40
N TRP A 694 -17.56 -20.52 -21.41
CA TRP A 694 -17.37 -21.95 -21.66
C TRP A 694 -17.70 -22.89 -20.49
N LEU A 695 -17.84 -24.16 -20.86
CA LEU A 695 -17.72 -25.33 -19.99
C LEU A 695 -16.33 -25.99 -20.19
N GLY A 696 -15.52 -25.96 -19.14
CA GLY A 696 -14.25 -26.66 -19.00
C GLY A 696 -14.44 -28.00 -18.29
N VAL A 697 -13.75 -29.04 -18.75
CA VAL A 697 -13.87 -30.41 -18.23
C VAL A 697 -12.50 -30.99 -17.92
N THR A 698 -12.35 -31.55 -16.71
CA THR A 698 -11.13 -32.22 -16.24
C THR A 698 -11.48 -33.55 -15.57
N GLN A 699 -10.75 -34.63 -15.88
CA GLN A 699 -10.88 -35.91 -15.18
C GLN A 699 -10.32 -35.83 -13.75
N GLY A 700 -11.04 -36.40 -12.79
CA GLY A 700 -10.75 -36.30 -11.37
C GLY A 700 -11.37 -35.06 -10.69
N THR A 701 -11.07 -34.89 -9.40
CA THR A 701 -11.46 -33.72 -8.61
C THR A 701 -10.35 -32.69 -8.61
N VAL A 702 -10.63 -31.46 -9.03
CA VAL A 702 -9.67 -30.35 -9.05
C VAL A 702 -10.34 -29.06 -8.54
N PRO A 703 -9.58 -28.03 -8.13
CA PRO A 703 -10.13 -26.75 -7.70
C PRO A 703 -11.01 -26.10 -8.77
N THR A 704 -12.18 -25.60 -8.37
CA THR A 704 -13.24 -25.06 -9.26
C THR A 704 -13.27 -23.53 -9.32
N GLY A 705 -12.31 -22.86 -8.69
CA GLY A 705 -12.12 -21.41 -8.72
C GLY A 705 -10.64 -21.04 -8.88
N MET A 706 -10.25 -19.85 -8.42
CA MET A 706 -8.84 -19.39 -8.45
C MET A 706 -7.93 -20.41 -7.77
N SER A 707 -6.85 -20.82 -8.45
CA SER A 707 -5.96 -21.89 -7.98
C SER A 707 -4.62 -21.89 -8.73
N GLN A 708 -3.52 -21.57 -8.03
CA GLN A 708 -2.15 -21.63 -8.56
C GLN A 708 -1.19 -22.25 -7.55
N SER A 709 -0.15 -22.93 -8.04
CA SER A 709 1.00 -23.31 -7.22
C SER A 709 1.86 -22.10 -6.88
N VAL A 710 2.49 -22.13 -5.70
CA VAL A 710 3.38 -21.08 -5.20
C VAL A 710 4.62 -21.69 -4.56
N SER A 711 5.77 -21.05 -4.78
CA SER A 711 7.05 -21.35 -4.14
C SER A 711 7.67 -20.06 -3.62
N PHE A 712 8.21 -20.08 -2.40
CA PHE A 712 9.11 -19.03 -1.91
C PHE A 712 10.12 -19.60 -0.90
N SER A 713 11.34 -19.07 -0.91
CA SER A 713 12.39 -19.48 0.05
C SER A 713 12.43 -18.59 1.29
N LEU A 714 12.91 -19.12 2.41
CA LEU A 714 13.22 -18.30 3.59
C LEU A 714 14.23 -17.19 3.23
N ALA A 715 15.21 -17.50 2.38
CA ALA A 715 16.22 -16.53 1.91
C ALA A 715 15.61 -15.38 1.11
N SER A 716 14.67 -15.63 0.20
CA SER A 716 13.97 -14.57 -0.57
C SER A 716 13.06 -13.70 0.29
N LEU A 717 12.65 -14.20 1.46
CA LEU A 717 11.98 -13.39 2.49
C LEU A 717 12.97 -12.74 3.48
N GLY A 718 14.28 -12.84 3.28
CA GLY A 718 15.29 -12.30 4.19
C GLY A 718 15.25 -12.97 5.58
N VAL A 719 15.07 -14.29 5.63
CA VAL A 719 15.15 -15.14 6.82
C VAL A 719 16.28 -16.15 6.62
N GLY A 720 17.44 -15.89 7.22
CA GLY A 720 18.63 -16.74 7.05
C GLY A 720 18.66 -18.00 7.92
N GLY A 721 17.88 -18.03 9.01
CA GLY A 721 17.77 -19.18 9.91
C GLY A 721 16.65 -20.15 9.55
N PRO A 722 16.51 -21.28 10.27
CA PRO A 722 15.32 -22.12 10.19
C PRO A 722 14.09 -21.38 10.75
N ALA A 723 12.92 -21.70 10.24
CA ALA A 723 11.65 -21.08 10.64
C ALA A 723 10.54 -22.12 10.84
N TYR A 724 9.49 -21.73 11.56
CA TYR A 724 8.19 -22.40 11.53
C TYR A 724 7.22 -21.55 10.71
N VAL A 725 6.62 -22.17 9.70
CA VAL A 725 5.66 -21.53 8.77
C VAL A 725 4.27 -21.98 9.19
N TYR A 726 3.56 -21.07 9.85
CA TYR A 726 2.22 -21.30 10.39
C TYR A 726 1.17 -20.72 9.44
N ASP A 727 0.29 -21.56 8.93
CA ASP A 727 -0.91 -21.16 8.20
C ASP A 727 -1.98 -20.69 9.19
N TYR A 728 -2.31 -19.40 9.10
CA TYR A 728 -3.22 -18.75 10.02
C TYR A 728 -4.66 -19.27 9.87
N TYR A 729 -5.07 -19.68 8.68
CA TYR A 729 -6.44 -20.15 8.41
C TYR A 729 -6.59 -21.65 8.62
N ALA A 730 -5.55 -22.45 8.33
CA ALA A 730 -5.54 -23.88 8.63
C ALA A 730 -5.13 -24.22 10.08
N GLY A 731 -4.72 -23.23 10.89
CA GLY A 731 -4.39 -23.40 12.31
C GLY A 731 -3.22 -24.33 12.59
N SER A 732 -2.35 -24.55 11.60
CA SER A 732 -1.30 -25.57 11.58
C SER A 732 -0.07 -25.06 10.83
N GLY A 733 1.05 -25.79 10.86
CA GLY A 733 2.29 -25.32 10.24
C GLY A 733 3.40 -26.35 10.19
N THR A 734 4.48 -25.99 9.49
CA THR A 734 5.65 -26.87 9.26
C THR A 734 6.96 -26.16 9.58
N ARG A 735 7.97 -26.92 10.01
CA ARG A 735 9.32 -26.38 10.26
C ARG A 735 10.17 -26.47 8.99
N VAL A 736 10.55 -25.32 8.44
CA VAL A 736 11.41 -25.18 7.26
C VAL A 736 12.85 -24.96 7.72
N ALA A 737 13.80 -25.67 7.10
CA ALA A 737 15.23 -25.52 7.38
C ALA A 737 15.79 -24.19 6.83
N ALA A 738 16.94 -23.74 7.34
CA ALA A 738 17.65 -22.59 6.78
C ALA A 738 17.93 -22.80 5.28
N GLY A 739 17.61 -21.79 4.46
CA GLY A 739 17.71 -21.87 2.99
C GLY A 739 16.63 -22.72 2.30
N GLY A 740 15.69 -23.32 3.05
CA GLY A 740 14.57 -24.09 2.48
C GLY A 740 13.44 -23.22 1.92
N SER A 741 12.51 -23.87 1.22
CA SER A 741 11.33 -23.26 0.60
C SER A 741 10.01 -23.77 1.19
N VAL A 742 8.98 -22.94 1.02
CA VAL A 742 7.57 -23.29 1.18
C VAL A 742 7.00 -23.55 -0.21
N GLU A 743 6.40 -24.72 -0.41
CA GLU A 743 5.66 -25.10 -1.61
C GLU A 743 4.19 -25.29 -1.24
N ALA A 744 3.27 -24.65 -1.96
CA ALA A 744 1.83 -24.76 -1.69
C ALA A 744 0.99 -24.57 -2.97
N THR A 745 -0.32 -24.80 -2.86
CA THR A 745 -1.32 -24.34 -3.82
C THR A 745 -2.24 -23.35 -3.12
N VAL A 746 -2.36 -22.14 -3.67
CA VAL A 746 -3.14 -21.04 -3.08
C VAL A 746 -4.43 -20.82 -3.86
N GLY A 747 -5.48 -20.45 -3.12
CA GLY A 747 -6.77 -20.04 -3.65
C GLY A 747 -6.95 -18.53 -3.56
N ASP A 748 -8.12 -18.08 -3.11
CA ASP A 748 -8.51 -16.67 -3.02
C ASP A 748 -7.97 -15.92 -1.77
N GLY A 749 -6.75 -16.26 -1.36
CA GLY A 749 -6.10 -15.74 -0.16
C GLY A 749 -5.65 -16.85 0.79
N THR A 750 -4.36 -16.85 1.10
CA THR A 750 -3.71 -17.74 2.07
C THR A 750 -2.69 -16.92 2.85
N TYR A 751 -2.61 -17.12 4.16
CA TYR A 751 -1.89 -16.23 5.07
C TYR A 751 -0.96 -17.02 6.00
N TRP A 752 0.34 -16.76 5.91
CA TRP A 752 1.35 -17.43 6.71
C TRP A 752 2.11 -16.47 7.63
N VAL A 753 2.33 -16.91 8.87
CA VAL A 753 3.29 -16.33 9.80
C VAL A 753 4.57 -17.17 9.73
N VAL A 754 5.65 -16.59 9.20
CA VAL A 754 6.98 -17.20 9.17
C VAL A 754 7.73 -16.74 10.41
N ALA A 755 7.75 -17.59 11.43
CA ALA A 755 8.39 -17.35 12.70
C ALA A 755 9.82 -17.95 12.73
N PRO A 756 10.89 -17.15 12.90
CA PRO A 756 12.23 -17.70 13.07
C PRO A 756 12.32 -18.60 14.31
N VAL A 757 13.07 -19.69 14.20
CA VAL A 757 13.40 -20.58 15.33
C VAL A 757 14.70 -20.08 15.96
N GLY A 758 14.60 -19.48 17.16
CA GLY A 758 15.74 -18.92 17.88
C GLY A 758 16.57 -19.96 18.66
N PRO A 759 17.58 -19.51 19.44
CA PRO A 759 18.43 -20.38 20.26
C PRO A 759 17.70 -21.37 21.17
N SER A 760 16.53 -21.02 21.70
CA SER A 760 15.66 -21.90 22.48
C SER A 760 15.11 -23.12 21.71
N GLY A 761 15.16 -23.10 20.37
CA GLY A 761 14.47 -24.07 19.52
C GLY A 761 12.97 -23.81 19.36
N ILE A 762 12.45 -22.74 19.94
CA ILE A 762 11.03 -22.33 19.91
C ILE A 762 10.80 -21.33 18.77
N ALA A 763 9.65 -21.43 18.11
CA ALA A 763 9.13 -20.42 17.21
C ALA A 763 7.87 -19.81 17.85
N PHE A 764 8.02 -18.67 18.54
CA PHE A 764 6.93 -18.00 19.25
C PHE A 764 6.08 -17.19 18.26
N LEU A 765 4.78 -17.49 18.11
CA LEU A 765 3.93 -16.90 17.06
C LEU A 765 3.25 -15.57 17.49
N GLY A 766 3.18 -15.29 18.80
CA GLY A 766 2.70 -14.02 19.35
C GLY A 766 1.29 -14.10 19.96
N ASP A 767 0.53 -13.00 19.90
CA ASP A 767 -0.89 -12.95 20.27
C ASP A 767 -1.75 -13.64 19.20
N ALA A 768 -2.31 -14.81 19.53
CA ALA A 768 -3.12 -15.63 18.64
C ALA A 768 -4.46 -14.98 18.25
N GLY A 769 -4.85 -13.89 18.94
CA GLY A 769 -6.03 -13.08 18.63
C GLY A 769 -5.76 -11.92 17.67
N LYS A 770 -4.59 -11.85 17.03
CA LYS A 770 -4.24 -10.84 16.00
C LYS A 770 -3.72 -11.50 14.74
N PHE A 771 -3.93 -10.86 13.59
CA PHE A 771 -3.19 -11.21 12.37
C PHE A 771 -1.68 -11.01 12.58
N VAL A 772 -1.28 -9.78 12.96
CA VAL A 772 0.13 -9.43 13.22
C VAL A 772 0.45 -9.66 14.70
N GLY A 773 0.52 -10.93 15.11
CA GLY A 773 0.72 -11.34 16.52
C GLY A 773 1.92 -10.71 17.26
N HIS A 774 2.90 -10.18 16.53
CA HIS A 774 4.11 -9.51 17.06
C HIS A 774 4.13 -7.98 16.93
N GLY A 775 3.09 -7.36 16.36
CA GLY A 775 3.08 -5.90 16.14
C GLY A 775 3.41 -5.12 17.42
N ARG A 776 4.27 -4.09 17.33
CA ARG A 776 4.98 -3.49 18.49
C ARG A 776 4.06 -2.94 19.60
N LYS A 777 2.81 -2.60 19.26
CA LYS A 777 1.75 -2.18 20.19
C LYS A 777 1.24 -3.32 21.09
N ARG A 778 1.54 -4.58 20.75
CA ARG A 778 1.33 -5.79 21.56
C ARG A 778 2.64 -6.38 22.07
N VAL A 779 3.58 -6.74 21.19
CA VAL A 779 4.88 -7.31 21.57
C VAL A 779 5.92 -6.19 21.54
N VAL A 780 6.11 -5.53 22.68
CA VAL A 780 6.96 -4.32 22.81
C VAL A 780 8.45 -4.66 22.66
N HIS A 781 8.84 -5.85 23.11
CA HIS A 781 10.20 -6.36 23.00
C HIS A 781 10.16 -7.90 22.98
N LEU A 782 11.07 -8.50 22.20
CA LEU A 782 11.28 -9.93 22.13
C LEU A 782 12.77 -10.25 22.01
N GLY A 783 13.24 -11.19 22.80
CA GLY A 783 14.57 -11.81 22.71
C GLY A 783 14.49 -13.33 22.86
N ASP A 784 15.55 -14.02 22.46
CA ASP A 784 15.78 -15.44 22.71
C ASP A 784 17.27 -15.67 22.98
N ASP A 785 17.59 -16.12 24.19
CA ASP A 785 18.95 -16.43 24.66
C ASP A 785 19.13 -17.92 25.03
N GLY A 786 18.16 -18.76 24.66
CA GLY A 786 17.93 -20.09 25.21
C GLY A 786 16.53 -20.22 25.83
N ALA A 787 15.94 -19.11 26.26
CA ALA A 787 14.50 -18.97 26.52
C ALA A 787 13.93 -17.75 25.76
N VAL A 788 12.68 -17.85 25.30
CA VAL A 788 12.01 -16.71 24.64
C VAL A 788 11.46 -15.76 25.68
N HIS A 789 11.90 -14.50 25.63
CA HIS A 789 11.50 -13.43 26.54
C HIS A 789 10.65 -12.37 25.81
N ALA A 790 9.33 -12.40 26.03
CA ALA A 790 8.37 -11.52 25.37
C ALA A 790 7.79 -10.46 26.35
N THR A 791 8.01 -9.18 26.08
CA THR A 791 7.38 -8.08 26.82
C THR A 791 6.06 -7.69 26.14
N LEU A 792 4.95 -8.08 26.76
CA LEU A 792 3.61 -7.79 26.26
C LEU A 792 3.07 -6.48 26.80
N ALA A 793 2.35 -5.73 25.98
CA ALA A 793 1.51 -4.59 26.37
C ALA A 793 0.03 -4.97 26.37
N PHE A 794 -0.71 -4.44 27.34
CA PHE A 794 -2.13 -4.68 27.56
C PHE A 794 -2.91 -3.36 27.62
N ALA A 795 -4.15 -3.38 27.11
CA ALA A 795 -5.10 -2.29 27.29
C ALA A 795 -5.57 -2.21 28.76
N ALA A 796 -6.07 -1.05 29.18
CA ALA A 796 -6.54 -0.87 30.55
C ALA A 796 -7.78 -1.74 30.81
N GLY A 797 -7.66 -2.71 31.73
CA GLY A 797 -8.72 -3.69 31.99
C GLY A 797 -8.84 -4.82 30.96
N GLU A 798 -7.83 -5.01 30.10
CA GLU A 798 -7.79 -6.14 29.17
C GLU A 798 -7.78 -7.49 29.91
N GLY A 799 -8.56 -8.45 29.40
CA GLY A 799 -8.60 -9.82 29.91
C GLY A 799 -7.36 -10.63 29.54
N PRO A 800 -7.38 -11.96 29.78
CA PRO A 800 -6.31 -12.85 29.35
C PRO A 800 -6.16 -12.85 27.83
N VAL A 801 -4.93 -12.65 27.36
CA VAL A 801 -4.52 -12.77 25.95
C VAL A 801 -3.96 -14.18 25.74
N THR A 802 -4.42 -14.89 24.71
CA THR A 802 -3.87 -16.21 24.37
C THR A 802 -2.68 -16.06 23.45
N LEU A 803 -1.54 -16.55 23.90
CA LEU A 803 -0.31 -16.65 23.13
C LEU A 803 -0.21 -18.05 22.50
N HIS A 804 0.48 -18.13 21.37
CA HIS A 804 0.79 -19.42 20.73
C HIS A 804 2.22 -19.46 20.15
N GLY A 805 2.66 -20.66 19.79
CA GLY A 805 3.94 -20.91 19.15
C GLY A 805 4.12 -22.40 18.83
N HIS A 806 5.25 -22.74 18.22
CA HIS A 806 5.71 -24.11 18.03
C HIS A 806 6.93 -24.38 18.93
N ALA A 807 6.91 -25.50 19.65
CA ALA A 807 8.02 -26.01 20.46
C ALA A 807 8.15 -27.54 20.28
N PRO A 808 9.37 -28.11 20.11
CA PRO A 808 9.58 -29.56 19.97
C PRO A 808 9.16 -30.40 21.17
N ARG A 809 8.90 -29.76 22.32
CA ARG A 809 8.43 -30.34 23.59
C ARG A 809 7.48 -29.34 24.25
N LYS A 810 6.70 -29.79 25.22
CA LYS A 810 5.82 -28.91 26.00
C LYS A 810 6.67 -27.89 26.80
N PRO A 811 6.58 -26.57 26.49
CA PRO A 811 7.45 -25.59 27.12
C PRO A 811 7.00 -25.26 28.55
N ALA A 812 7.95 -24.84 29.37
CA ALA A 812 7.67 -24.20 30.66
C ALA A 812 7.43 -22.70 30.44
N VAL A 813 6.31 -22.17 30.94
CA VAL A 813 5.94 -20.76 30.76
C VAL A 813 5.76 -20.07 32.12
N THR A 814 6.38 -18.91 32.28
CA THR A 814 6.24 -18.03 33.45
C THR A 814 5.99 -16.59 33.02
N ALA A 815 5.46 -15.75 33.92
CA ALA A 815 5.28 -14.32 33.66
C ALA A 815 5.62 -13.46 34.88
N THR A 816 6.40 -12.40 34.65
CA THR A 816 6.66 -11.34 35.63
C THR A 816 5.70 -10.18 35.37
N GLY A 817 5.07 -9.65 36.44
CA GLY A 817 4.02 -8.63 36.33
C GLY A 817 2.67 -9.15 35.84
N GLY A 818 2.53 -10.46 35.61
CA GLY A 818 1.34 -11.11 35.08
C GLY A 818 1.08 -12.47 35.70
N ARG A 819 0.08 -13.18 35.16
CA ARG A 819 -0.28 -14.56 35.50
C ARG A 819 -0.36 -15.41 34.24
N VAL A 820 0.04 -16.66 34.36
CA VAL A 820 0.05 -17.66 33.29
C VAL A 820 -1.03 -18.71 33.56
N GLY A 821 -1.81 -19.05 32.54
CA GLY A 821 -2.78 -20.15 32.58
C GLY A 821 -2.14 -21.51 32.29
N THR A 822 -2.97 -22.53 32.10
CA THR A 822 -2.49 -23.87 31.69
C THR A 822 -1.85 -23.81 30.30
N VAL A 823 -0.59 -24.23 30.19
CA VAL A 823 0.06 -24.46 28.89
C VAL A 823 -0.54 -25.70 28.25
N THR A 824 -1.13 -25.56 27.06
CA THR A 824 -1.46 -26.68 26.17
C THR A 824 -0.25 -26.97 25.27
N HIS A 825 -0.07 -28.22 24.84
CA HIS A 825 0.90 -28.60 23.82
C HIS A 825 0.39 -29.83 23.09
N ASP A 826 0.36 -29.79 21.77
CA ASP A 826 0.11 -30.95 20.93
C ASP A 826 1.45 -31.56 20.50
N THR A 827 1.65 -32.83 20.86
CA THR A 827 2.86 -33.59 20.53
C THR A 827 2.96 -33.97 19.05
N ALA A 828 1.88 -33.88 18.26
CA ALA A 828 1.89 -34.19 16.84
C ALA A 828 2.30 -32.98 15.98
N SER A 829 1.69 -31.80 16.19
CA SER A 829 2.04 -30.56 15.46
C SER A 829 3.18 -29.76 16.10
N GLY A 830 3.51 -30.02 17.38
CA GLY A 830 4.44 -29.21 18.16
C GLY A 830 3.87 -27.87 18.64
N LEU A 831 2.61 -27.55 18.33
CA LEU A 831 1.98 -26.29 18.71
C LEU A 831 1.68 -26.25 20.22
N PHE A 832 1.91 -25.09 20.84
CA PHE A 832 1.49 -24.78 22.20
C PHE A 832 0.62 -23.53 22.24
N THR A 833 -0.31 -23.47 23.20
CA THR A 833 -1.01 -22.24 23.55
C THR A 833 -0.99 -21.99 25.05
N VAL A 834 -1.01 -20.72 25.45
CA VAL A 834 -1.01 -20.32 26.85
C VAL A 834 -1.67 -18.94 27.02
N SER A 835 -2.65 -18.83 27.92
CA SER A 835 -3.28 -17.55 28.24
C SER A 835 -2.43 -16.79 29.27
N VAL A 836 -2.21 -15.49 29.03
CA VAL A 836 -1.46 -14.60 29.93
C VAL A 836 -2.29 -13.36 30.24
N SER A 837 -2.26 -12.91 31.49
CA SER A 837 -2.96 -11.71 31.97
C SER A 837 -2.04 -10.83 32.83
N VAL A 838 -2.35 -9.55 32.96
CA VAL A 838 -1.63 -8.61 33.84
C VAL A 838 -2.04 -8.78 35.31
N SER A 839 -1.14 -8.44 36.23
CA SER A 839 -1.42 -8.40 37.66
C SER A 839 -1.93 -7.02 38.10
N GLY A 840 -3.08 -6.99 38.77
CA GLY A 840 -3.68 -5.75 39.30
C GLY A 840 -3.97 -4.74 38.19
N THR A 841 -3.55 -3.49 38.37
CA THR A 841 -3.69 -2.41 37.38
C THR A 841 -2.50 -2.30 36.42
N GLY A 842 -1.68 -3.34 36.30
CA GLY A 842 -0.54 -3.38 35.38
C GLY A 842 -0.97 -3.28 33.91
N ARG A 843 -0.09 -2.74 33.06
CA ARG A 843 -0.28 -2.65 31.59
C ARG A 843 0.77 -3.42 30.78
N LYS A 844 1.68 -4.13 31.46
CA LYS A 844 2.70 -4.98 30.84
C LYS A 844 2.91 -6.25 31.65
N ALA A 845 3.25 -7.33 30.95
CA ALA A 845 3.78 -8.56 31.54
C ALA A 845 4.98 -9.04 30.72
N VAL A 846 6.02 -9.54 31.39
CA VAL A 846 7.18 -10.16 30.73
C VAL A 846 7.01 -11.67 30.81
N VAL A 847 6.72 -12.31 29.69
CA VAL A 847 6.55 -13.75 29.56
C VAL A 847 7.89 -14.38 29.23
N THR A 848 8.22 -15.49 29.89
CA THR A 848 9.38 -16.32 29.58
C THR A 848 8.90 -17.71 29.21
N VAL A 849 9.31 -18.20 28.05
CA VAL A 849 9.00 -19.53 27.52
C VAL A 849 10.31 -20.32 27.36
N ALA A 850 10.48 -21.39 28.13
CA ALA A 850 11.65 -22.25 28.12
C ALA A 850 11.30 -23.66 27.54
N PRO A 851 12.25 -24.34 26.85
CA PRO A 851 12.02 -25.61 26.16
C PRO A 851 11.98 -26.87 27.04
#